data_AF-A0A4T0H237-F1
#
_entry.id   AF-A0A4T0H237-F1
#
_cell.length_a   1.000
_cell.length_b   1.000
_cell.length_c   1.000
_cell.angle_alpha   90.00
_cell.angle_beta   90.00
_cell.angle_gamma   90.00
#
_symmetry.space_group_name_H-M   'P 1'
#
loop_
_entity.id
_entity.type
_entity.pdbx_description
1 polymer ?
#
loop_
_entity_poly.entity_id
_entity_poly.type
_entity_poly.pdbx_seq_one_letter_code
_entity_poly.pdbx_strand_id
1 'polypeptide(L)'
;MIFSSNNRSRDIRTLGFLSLACFLYGWSVSSIGSVQNAAICRTGDVTRNRLECLNISDTSYSFAVGPFFAAGGLVGSLVISPYLGNRVGWTNLSRVAFSGYFSLIGQVIIAITPFASLLFVGRLLSGISAGVAIVAVPIELERMKDSEDSYLGLLTQISIVTGLTVSQALSLALAKPTYWRLMPMIAGLISGIQLLLHRRYSPLPTEDYEENDEVVLQLSMLDVLKDREMRPKLIKAVVLLASQQFAAINIILFYSKMIFNSDLISMLITLVNFFMTFLTLLILNMLSKRSLFNVSYFGAIVSLGILSLSLERNYMVTSIVIYVYIASYSIGLGPLPFDILGQLSTEETKNSLSSIGLSVNWITNMIMSAGFSILQLLLMSYGDDLNDGLDYNFDNIESENEGSFVDEEFAAGDDNEESLQLATGQKRVRDDVEQPQQKKKKTKKTKHWSSQVPQVAKSAQSSQYDFLKDQLKSVYGKLSDIEIEERVIPETAIDATHEYSLPRNKDTITDFISTQFSNLKDSLSKPNKQKGSPRLLVICSSAIRCADVVRSLKQLNPSKDIPIAKLFAKHIKLHEQKDFLQSNQTVIAVATPNRAKSLIEDGTLNTKYLSLILLDSSYTDDKQRTLFDVPETKTQLFDLLNLKSIYERFKGEIGGQGDKGRKTALCLF
;
A
#
# COMPACT_ATOMS: atom_id res chain seq x y z
N MET A 1 -18.03 44.53 16.00
CA MET A 1 -19.35 44.82 16.59
C MET A 1 -19.46 44.08 17.91
N ILE A 2 -19.55 44.86 18.99
CA ILE A 2 -20.11 44.54 20.32
C ILE A 2 -19.61 43.25 20.99
N PHE A 3 -18.45 43.35 21.65
CA PHE A 3 -18.14 42.48 22.80
C PHE A 3 -18.96 42.98 24.00
N SER A 4 -20.14 42.38 24.21
CA SER A 4 -20.95 42.61 25.41
C SER A 4 -20.41 41.77 26.57
N SER A 5 -20.09 42.44 27.66
CA SER A 5 -19.33 41.97 28.82
C SER A 5 -20.17 41.20 29.84
N ASN A 6 -21.02 40.25 29.42
CA ASN A 6 -21.92 39.59 30.38
C ASN A 6 -22.16 38.09 30.19
N ASN A 7 -21.24 37.33 29.60
CA ASN A 7 -21.43 35.89 29.41
C ASN A 7 -20.40 35.05 30.17
N ARG A 8 -20.84 34.42 31.27
CA ARG A 8 -20.20 33.24 31.87
C ARG A 8 -19.93 32.22 30.73
N SER A 9 -18.73 31.63 30.67
CA SER A 9 -18.46 30.37 29.95
C SER A 9 -18.24 30.37 28.42
N ARG A 10 -17.40 31.26 27.85
CA ARG A 10 -16.73 30.99 26.56
C ARG A 10 -15.21 31.08 26.69
N ASP A 11 -14.62 30.12 27.41
CA ASP A 11 -13.17 30.02 27.49
C ASP A 11 -12.63 29.47 26.16
N ILE A 12 -11.99 30.34 25.36
CA ILE A 12 -11.33 30.00 24.09
C ILE A 12 -10.39 28.80 24.28
N ARG A 13 -9.80 28.66 25.48
CA ARG A 13 -8.98 27.51 25.85
C ARG A 13 -9.75 26.19 25.80
N THR A 14 -10.97 26.16 26.31
CA THR A 14 -11.84 24.97 26.31
C THR A 14 -12.27 24.62 24.89
N LEU A 15 -12.62 25.61 24.07
CA LEU A 15 -12.92 25.39 22.66
C LEU A 15 -11.71 24.84 21.90
N GLY A 16 -10.51 25.37 22.15
CA GLY A 16 -9.26 24.85 21.59
C GLY A 16 -8.98 23.41 22.04
N PHE A 17 -9.16 23.11 23.33
CA PHE A 17 -9.01 21.76 23.89
C PHE A 17 -9.91 20.72 23.22
N LEU A 18 -11.20 21.04 23.05
CA LEU A 18 -12.18 20.17 22.40
C LEU A 18 -11.91 20.01 20.91
N SER A 19 -11.63 21.13 20.22
CA SER A 19 -11.36 21.14 18.78
C SER A 19 -10.11 20.35 18.43
N LEU A 20 -9.05 20.43 19.24
CA LEU A 20 -7.83 19.65 19.03
C LEU A 20 -8.07 18.13 19.14
N ALA A 21 -8.98 17.68 20.02
CA ALA A 21 -9.31 16.26 20.10
C ALA A 21 -9.99 15.76 18.81
N CYS A 22 -10.92 16.54 18.24
CA CYS A 22 -11.54 16.25 16.94
C CYS A 22 -10.56 16.39 15.77
N PHE A 23 -9.64 17.36 15.83
CA PHE A 23 -8.56 17.51 14.86
C PHE A 23 -7.66 16.29 14.85
N LEU A 24 -7.25 15.78 16.01
CA LEU A 24 -6.44 14.57 16.14
C LEU A 24 -7.14 13.32 15.63
N TYR A 25 -8.48 13.26 15.75
CA TYR A 25 -9.26 12.22 15.09
C TYR A 25 -9.09 12.30 13.57
N GLY A 26 -9.34 13.46 12.96
CA GLY A 26 -9.14 13.68 11.51
C GLY A 26 -7.72 13.39 11.03
N TRP A 27 -6.72 13.86 11.78
CA TRP A 27 -5.30 13.58 11.53
C TRP A 27 -5.02 12.07 11.55
N SER A 28 -5.56 11.35 12.53
CA SER A 28 -5.34 9.91 12.66
C SER A 28 -6.02 9.12 11.54
N VAL A 29 -7.10 9.64 10.94
CA VAL A 29 -7.76 9.02 9.78
C VAL A 29 -6.83 9.03 8.56
N SER A 30 -6.18 10.15 8.24
CA SER A 30 -5.39 10.30 7.01
C SER A 30 -3.89 9.99 7.17
N SER A 31 -3.26 10.39 8.27
CA SER A 31 -1.79 10.47 8.39
C SER A 31 -1.05 9.16 8.06
N ILE A 32 -1.50 8.02 8.58
CA ILE A 32 -0.82 6.73 8.36
C ILE A 32 -1.08 6.19 6.95
N GLY A 33 -2.29 6.32 6.42
CA GLY A 33 -2.58 5.93 5.03
C GLY A 33 -1.78 6.75 4.02
N SER A 34 -1.64 8.07 4.26
CA SER A 34 -0.94 8.99 3.36
C SER A 34 0.56 8.70 3.20
N VAL A 35 1.18 8.04 4.19
CA VAL A 35 2.61 7.70 4.17
C VAL A 35 2.89 6.23 3.89
N GLN A 36 1.88 5.44 3.50
CA GLN A 36 2.00 3.99 3.29
C GLN A 36 3.21 3.61 2.42
N ASN A 37 3.37 4.26 1.26
CA ASN A 37 4.46 3.97 0.32
C ASN A 37 5.86 4.22 0.90
N ALA A 38 5.97 5.14 1.87
CA ALA A 38 7.22 5.45 2.55
C ALA A 38 7.44 4.58 3.81
N ALA A 39 6.35 4.18 4.47
CA ALA A 39 6.39 3.42 5.71
C ALA A 39 6.68 1.93 5.51
N ILE A 40 6.36 1.36 4.35
CA ILE A 40 6.57 -0.06 4.04
C ILE A 40 7.93 -0.26 3.33
N CYS A 41 8.72 -1.23 3.79
CA CYS A 41 9.95 -1.61 3.10
C CYS A 41 9.63 -2.28 1.75
N ARG A 42 10.16 -1.76 0.65
CA ARG A 42 10.01 -2.38 -0.69
C ARG A 42 11.18 -3.32 -0.99
N THR A 43 10.98 -4.27 -1.89
CA THR A 43 11.95 -5.29 -2.28
C THR A 43 13.20 -4.65 -2.91
N GLY A 44 14.29 -4.56 -2.13
CA GLY A 44 15.53 -3.86 -2.51
C GLY A 44 16.18 -3.08 -1.37
N ASP A 45 15.41 -2.78 -0.30
CA ASP A 45 15.85 -2.02 0.89
C ASP A 45 16.67 -2.86 1.89
N VAL A 46 17.58 -3.72 1.43
CA VAL A 46 18.36 -4.67 2.27
C VAL A 46 19.27 -3.96 3.29
N THR A 47 19.53 -2.66 3.10
CA THR A 47 20.39 -1.83 3.96
C THR A 47 19.62 -0.88 4.89
N ARG A 48 18.28 -0.78 4.80
CA ARG A 48 17.51 0.15 5.64
C ARG A 48 17.29 -0.39 7.04
N ASN A 49 17.51 0.45 8.04
CA ASN A 49 17.26 0.10 9.43
C ASN A 49 15.74 -0.14 9.63
N ARG A 50 15.33 -1.01 10.56
CA ARG A 50 13.90 -1.23 10.90
C ARG A 50 13.20 0.02 11.43
N LEU A 51 13.99 1.03 11.82
CA LEU A 51 13.51 2.35 12.17
C LEU A 51 13.21 3.23 10.94
N GLU A 52 13.65 2.92 9.73
CA GLU A 52 13.32 3.71 8.54
C GLU A 52 12.06 3.20 7.85
N CYS A 53 11.89 1.89 7.74
CA CYS A 53 10.69 1.29 7.15
C CYS A 53 10.26 0.04 7.94
N LEU A 54 8.98 -0.30 7.84
CA LEU A 54 8.38 -1.46 8.47
C LEU A 54 8.30 -2.62 7.47
N ASN A 55 8.77 -3.80 7.88
CA ASN A 55 8.59 -5.02 7.11
C ASN A 55 7.18 -5.58 7.36
N ILE A 56 6.23 -5.16 6.52
CA ILE A 56 4.81 -5.50 6.58
C ILE A 56 4.24 -5.51 5.14
N SER A 57 3.31 -6.41 4.82
CA SER A 57 2.65 -6.40 3.51
C SER A 57 1.69 -5.20 3.37
N ASP A 58 1.46 -4.74 2.14
CA ASP A 58 0.48 -3.68 1.85
C ASP A 58 -0.90 -4.00 2.44
N THR A 59 -1.35 -5.24 2.31
CA THR A 59 -2.61 -5.73 2.89
C THR A 59 -2.63 -5.62 4.42
N SER A 60 -1.57 -6.07 5.10
CA SER A 60 -1.50 -6.02 6.56
C SER A 60 -1.44 -4.57 7.04
N TYR A 61 -0.78 -3.68 6.30
CA TYR A 61 -0.76 -2.25 6.58
C TYR A 61 -2.15 -1.63 6.44
N SER A 62 -2.88 -1.95 5.37
CA SER A 62 -4.29 -1.53 5.17
C SER A 62 -5.19 -1.94 6.33
N PHE A 63 -5.02 -3.15 6.86
CA PHE A 63 -5.72 -3.62 8.07
C PHE A 63 -5.42 -2.77 9.31
N ALA A 64 -4.18 -2.29 9.46
CA ALA A 64 -3.80 -1.38 10.55
C ALA A 64 -4.40 0.03 10.37
N VAL A 65 -4.44 0.54 9.13
CA VAL A 65 -4.94 1.88 8.80
C VAL A 65 -6.44 2.00 9.11
N GLY A 66 -7.27 1.11 8.57
CA GLY A 66 -8.73 1.18 8.69
C GLY A 66 -9.30 0.32 9.83
N PRO A 67 -9.36 -1.01 9.67
CA PRO A 67 -10.02 -1.92 10.60
C PRO A 67 -9.59 -1.79 12.07
N PHE A 68 -8.28 -1.76 12.37
CA PHE A 68 -7.80 -1.66 13.76
C PHE A 68 -8.10 -0.30 14.39
N PHE A 69 -8.00 0.77 13.61
CA PHE A 69 -8.39 2.09 14.07
C PHE A 69 -9.90 2.15 14.35
N ALA A 70 -10.73 1.59 13.47
CA ALA A 70 -12.17 1.52 13.65
C ALA A 70 -12.58 0.64 14.85
N ALA A 71 -11.89 -0.49 15.08
CA ALA A 71 -12.09 -1.34 16.24
C ALA A 71 -11.78 -0.59 17.55
N GLY A 72 -10.71 0.21 17.56
CA GLY A 72 -10.40 1.10 18.68
C GLY A 72 -11.51 2.13 18.91
N GLY A 73 -12.00 2.76 17.83
CA GLY A 73 -13.13 3.68 17.85
C GLY A 73 -14.39 3.07 18.46
N LEU A 74 -14.71 1.84 18.06
CA LEU A 74 -15.84 1.08 18.62
C LEU A 74 -15.67 0.85 20.14
N VAL A 75 -14.50 0.38 20.59
CA VAL A 75 -14.23 0.19 22.02
C VAL A 75 -14.33 1.50 22.78
N GLY A 76 -13.80 2.58 22.20
CA GLY A 76 -13.87 3.94 22.74
C GLY A 76 -15.31 4.41 22.92
N SER A 77 -16.15 4.28 21.90
CA SER A 77 -17.55 4.78 21.91
C SER A 77 -18.53 3.85 22.63
N LEU A 78 -18.38 2.53 22.52
CA LEU A 78 -19.32 1.55 23.08
C LEU A 78 -19.06 1.22 24.55
N VAL A 79 -17.78 1.14 24.94
CA VAL A 79 -17.39 0.62 26.25
C VAL A 79 -16.85 1.74 27.13
N ILE A 80 -15.75 2.37 26.72
CA ILE A 80 -14.98 3.27 27.58
C ILE A 80 -15.77 4.55 27.85
N SER A 81 -16.31 5.17 26.81
CA SER A 81 -17.01 6.44 26.89
C SER A 81 -18.25 6.39 27.80
N PRO A 82 -19.20 5.44 27.64
CA PRO A 82 -20.33 5.28 28.58
C PRO A 82 -19.89 4.92 29.99
N TYR A 83 -18.90 4.03 30.13
CA TYR A 83 -18.40 3.61 31.43
C TYR A 83 -17.84 4.78 32.24
N LEU A 84 -17.08 5.66 31.60
CA LEU A 84 -16.55 6.87 32.23
C LEU A 84 -17.67 7.90 32.45
N GLY A 85 -18.60 8.07 31.51
CA GLY A 85 -19.71 9.00 31.64
C GLY A 85 -20.68 8.70 32.80
N ASN A 86 -20.84 7.42 33.15
CA ASN A 86 -21.72 6.99 34.25
C ASN A 86 -21.02 6.97 35.62
N ARG A 87 -19.73 7.31 35.70
CA ARG A 87 -18.99 7.36 36.96
C ARG A 87 -19.07 8.73 37.60
N VAL A 88 -19.34 8.74 38.91
CA VAL A 88 -19.32 9.95 39.72
C VAL A 88 -17.95 10.64 39.63
N GLY A 89 -17.95 11.96 39.40
CA GLY A 89 -16.74 12.78 39.29
C GLY A 89 -16.13 12.85 37.88
N TRP A 90 -16.65 12.12 36.90
CA TRP A 90 -16.20 12.21 35.51
C TRP A 90 -17.05 13.19 34.70
N THR A 91 -16.41 14.22 34.16
CA THR A 91 -17.04 15.18 33.24
C THR A 91 -16.72 14.83 31.78
N ASN A 92 -17.44 15.43 30.82
CA ASN A 92 -17.08 15.33 29.40
C ASN A 92 -15.65 15.84 29.14
N LEU A 93 -15.23 16.91 29.81
CA LEU A 93 -13.86 17.43 29.71
C LEU A 93 -12.83 16.42 30.23
N SER A 94 -13.12 15.71 31.33
CA SER A 94 -12.27 14.63 31.84
C SER A 94 -12.19 13.46 30.87
N ARG A 95 -13.29 13.12 30.18
CA ARG A 95 -13.31 12.08 29.13
C ARG A 95 -12.48 12.46 27.92
N VAL A 96 -12.52 13.73 27.48
CA VAL A 96 -11.68 14.25 26.39
C VAL A 96 -10.20 14.33 26.79
N ALA A 97 -9.89 14.56 28.07
CA ALA A 97 -8.51 14.47 28.56
C ALA A 97 -8.03 13.01 28.56
N PHE A 98 -8.87 12.08 29.00
CA PHE A 98 -8.59 10.65 28.95
C PHE A 98 -8.31 10.18 27.52
N SER A 99 -9.10 10.61 26.53
CA SER A 99 -8.82 10.32 25.12
C SER A 99 -7.50 10.94 24.65
N GLY A 100 -7.14 12.13 25.12
CA GLY A 100 -5.86 12.77 24.83
C GLY A 100 -4.65 11.92 25.23
N TYR A 101 -4.68 11.26 26.40
CA TYR A 101 -3.62 10.35 26.83
C TYR A 101 -3.50 9.13 25.91
N PHE A 102 -4.63 8.52 25.51
CA PHE A 102 -4.62 7.40 24.55
C PHE A 102 -4.06 7.82 23.19
N SER A 103 -4.40 9.04 22.73
CA SER A 103 -3.84 9.60 21.50
C SER A 103 -2.32 9.75 21.62
N LEU A 104 -1.85 10.42 22.68
CA LEU A 104 -0.41 10.64 22.91
C LEU A 104 0.37 9.31 22.94
N ILE A 105 -0.09 8.34 23.73
CA ILE A 105 0.55 7.03 23.84
C ILE A 105 0.54 6.30 22.50
N GLY A 106 -0.60 6.29 21.81
CA GLY A 106 -0.75 5.66 20.49
C GLY A 106 0.22 6.25 19.46
N GLN A 107 0.30 7.58 19.38
CA GLN A 107 1.18 8.27 18.44
C GLN A 107 2.66 8.07 18.76
N VAL A 108 3.05 8.10 20.04
CA VAL A 108 4.43 7.81 20.46
C VAL A 108 4.83 6.38 20.08
N ILE A 109 3.96 5.39 20.32
CA ILE A 109 4.22 4.00 19.93
C ILE A 109 4.45 3.87 18.43
N ILE A 110 3.60 4.49 17.60
CA ILE A 110 3.75 4.45 16.14
C ILE A 110 5.06 5.14 15.72
N ALA A 111 5.40 6.28 16.33
CA ALA A 111 6.58 7.04 16.00
C ALA A 111 7.88 6.25 16.23
N ILE A 112 8.01 5.54 17.35
CA ILE A 112 9.28 4.93 17.75
C ILE A 112 9.41 3.44 17.40
N THR A 113 8.34 2.76 17.00
CA THR A 113 8.37 1.29 16.87
C THR A 113 9.15 0.80 15.64
N PRO A 114 10.12 -0.13 15.79
CA PRO A 114 10.71 -0.87 14.67
C PRO A 114 9.88 -2.08 14.22
N PHE A 115 8.82 -2.43 14.97
CA PHE A 115 8.02 -3.65 14.74
C PHE A 115 6.64 -3.31 14.19
N ALA A 116 6.25 -4.04 13.15
CA ALA A 116 4.95 -3.93 12.50
C ALA A 116 3.76 -4.19 13.47
N SER A 117 3.89 -5.10 14.43
CA SER A 117 2.83 -5.42 15.40
C SER A 117 2.43 -4.23 16.28
N LEU A 118 3.38 -3.39 16.65
CA LEU A 118 3.13 -2.21 17.48
C LEU A 118 2.43 -1.08 16.70
N LEU A 119 2.51 -1.07 15.36
CA LEU A 119 1.67 -0.19 14.54
C LEU A 119 0.19 -0.47 14.82
N PHE A 120 -0.22 -1.74 14.83
CA PHE A 120 -1.60 -2.14 15.13
C PHE A 120 -2.04 -1.68 16.52
N VAL A 121 -1.17 -1.83 17.52
CA VAL A 121 -1.44 -1.37 18.89
C VAL A 121 -1.61 0.15 18.94
N GLY A 122 -0.70 0.90 18.33
CA GLY A 122 -0.79 2.36 18.30
C GLY A 122 -2.02 2.87 17.55
N ARG A 123 -2.42 2.18 16.46
CA ARG A 123 -3.66 2.47 15.72
C ARG A 123 -4.91 2.16 16.54
N LEU A 124 -4.93 1.05 17.28
CA LEU A 124 -6.03 0.71 18.19
C LEU A 124 -6.19 1.77 19.29
N LEU A 125 -5.09 2.22 19.89
CA LEU A 125 -5.10 3.27 20.93
C LEU A 125 -5.56 4.63 20.37
N SER A 126 -5.08 5.00 19.18
CA SER A 126 -5.53 6.20 18.47
C SER A 126 -7.03 6.13 18.14
N GLY A 127 -7.52 4.92 17.81
CA GLY A 127 -8.94 4.64 17.62
C GLY A 127 -9.74 4.82 18.90
N ILE A 128 -9.29 4.26 20.03
CA ILE A 128 -9.93 4.44 21.34
C ILE A 128 -10.06 5.93 21.67
N SER A 129 -8.99 6.69 21.44
CA SER A 129 -9.02 8.14 21.61
C SER A 129 -10.11 8.80 20.76
N ALA A 130 -10.15 8.53 19.46
CA ALA A 130 -11.15 9.06 18.56
C ALA A 130 -12.58 8.69 18.98
N GLY A 131 -12.80 7.43 19.38
CA GLY A 131 -14.10 6.92 19.82
C GLY A 131 -14.62 7.58 21.10
N VAL A 132 -13.74 7.86 22.07
CA VAL A 132 -14.12 8.59 23.29
C VAL A 132 -14.35 10.07 22.98
N ALA A 133 -13.48 10.69 22.18
CA ALA A 133 -13.57 12.10 21.83
C ALA A 133 -14.85 12.43 21.05
N ILE A 134 -15.20 11.60 20.06
CA ILE A 134 -16.35 11.88 19.19
C ILE A 134 -17.72 11.70 19.88
N VAL A 135 -17.75 11.01 21.03
CA VAL A 135 -18.94 11.01 21.91
C VAL A 135 -18.95 12.24 22.80
N ALA A 136 -17.83 12.55 23.47
CA ALA A 136 -17.81 13.57 24.52
C ALA A 136 -17.76 15.01 23.99
N VAL A 137 -17.06 15.27 22.89
CA VAL A 137 -16.87 16.62 22.35
C VAL A 137 -18.17 17.25 21.85
N PRO A 138 -18.99 16.60 21.00
CA PRO A 138 -20.24 17.21 20.52
C PRO A 138 -21.21 17.53 21.65
N ILE A 139 -21.25 16.66 22.67
CA ILE A 139 -22.10 16.85 23.85
C ILE A 139 -21.69 18.12 24.60
N GLU A 140 -20.40 18.32 24.83
CA GLU A 140 -19.90 19.51 25.53
C GLU A 140 -20.05 20.78 24.68
N LEU A 141 -19.81 20.69 23.37
CA LEU A 141 -20.02 21.83 22.45
C LEU A 141 -21.48 22.28 22.42
N GLU A 142 -22.43 21.33 22.46
CA GLU A 142 -23.85 21.65 22.51
C GLU A 142 -24.27 22.20 23.88
N ARG A 143 -23.61 21.79 24.98
CA ARG A 143 -23.85 22.38 26.31
C ARG A 143 -23.40 23.85 26.38
N MET A 144 -22.35 24.20 25.64
CA MET A 144 -21.84 25.58 25.55
C MET A 144 -22.59 26.45 24.52
N LYS A 145 -23.57 25.88 23.81
CA LYS A 145 -24.29 26.58 22.74
C LYS A 145 -25.36 27.50 23.31
N ASP A 146 -25.24 28.79 23.04
CA ASP A 146 -26.35 29.75 23.20
C ASP A 146 -27.27 29.72 21.97
N SER A 147 -28.47 30.28 22.07
CA SER A 147 -29.49 30.25 21.01
C SER A 147 -29.03 30.79 19.65
N GLU A 148 -28.00 31.65 19.62
CA GLU A 148 -27.47 32.29 18.42
C GLU A 148 -26.28 31.53 17.77
N ASP A 149 -25.65 30.57 18.44
CA ASP A 149 -24.42 29.92 17.95
C ASP A 149 -24.69 28.60 17.24
N SER A 150 -25.38 28.66 16.10
CA SER A 150 -25.64 27.45 15.30
C SER A 150 -24.36 26.74 14.81
N TYR A 151 -23.19 27.39 14.84
CA TYR A 151 -21.91 26.85 14.36
C TYR A 151 -21.21 25.92 15.37
N LEU A 152 -21.50 26.01 16.68
CA LEU A 152 -20.80 25.23 17.71
C LEU A 152 -20.97 23.72 17.54
N GLY A 153 -22.16 23.26 17.15
CA GLY A 153 -22.42 21.84 16.85
C GLY A 153 -21.63 21.31 15.65
N LEU A 154 -21.25 22.20 14.73
CA LEU A 154 -20.53 21.88 13.49
C LEU A 154 -19.01 21.94 13.67
N LEU A 155 -18.52 22.55 14.76
CA LEU A 155 -17.10 22.67 15.07
C LEU A 155 -16.41 21.30 15.17
N THR A 156 -17.15 20.26 15.60
CA THR A 156 -16.72 18.86 15.56
C THR A 156 -16.26 18.48 14.15
N GLN A 157 -17.14 18.61 13.16
CA GLN A 157 -16.84 18.19 11.79
C GLN A 157 -15.78 19.07 11.14
N ILE A 158 -15.82 20.38 11.37
CA ILE A 158 -14.80 21.32 10.88
C ILE A 158 -13.42 20.91 11.39
N SER A 159 -13.30 20.62 12.68
CA SER A 159 -12.02 20.23 13.29
C SER A 159 -11.50 18.92 12.68
N ILE A 160 -12.38 17.94 12.46
CA ILE A 160 -12.03 16.66 11.81
C ILE A 160 -11.50 16.88 10.40
N VAL A 161 -12.24 17.61 9.55
CA VAL A 161 -11.81 17.83 8.16
C VAL A 161 -10.55 18.69 8.08
N THR A 162 -10.36 19.61 9.03
CA THR A 162 -9.12 20.40 9.15
C THR A 162 -7.94 19.49 9.49
N GLY A 163 -8.08 18.61 10.49
CA GLY A 163 -7.04 17.65 10.86
C GLY A 163 -6.64 16.73 9.72
N LEU A 164 -7.65 16.24 8.98
CA LEU A 164 -7.47 15.39 7.81
C LEU A 164 -6.76 16.12 6.66
N THR A 165 -7.11 17.38 6.40
CA THR A 165 -6.49 18.18 5.33
C THR A 165 -5.05 18.57 5.68
N VAL A 166 -4.80 18.97 6.93
CA VAL A 166 -3.46 19.33 7.40
C VAL A 166 -2.53 18.11 7.39
N SER A 167 -2.99 16.94 7.84
CA SER A 167 -2.18 15.73 7.75
C SER A 167 -1.84 15.38 6.31
N GLN A 168 -2.82 15.49 5.40
CA GLN A 168 -2.58 15.19 3.98
C GLN A 168 -1.61 16.19 3.34
N ALA A 169 -1.77 17.49 3.60
CA ALA A 169 -0.85 18.51 3.10
C ALA A 169 0.58 18.29 3.61
N LEU A 170 0.73 17.97 4.89
CA LEU A 170 2.04 17.71 5.49
C LEU A 170 2.68 16.42 4.97
N SER A 171 1.86 15.41 4.63
CA SER A 171 2.34 14.16 4.03
C SER A 171 3.07 14.39 2.71
N LEU A 172 2.76 15.44 1.95
CA LEU A 172 3.47 15.77 0.71
C LEU A 172 4.98 16.00 0.96
N ALA A 173 5.33 16.58 2.10
CA ALA A 173 6.72 16.82 2.48
C ALA A 173 7.33 15.63 3.25
N LEU A 174 6.52 14.97 4.08
CA LEU A 174 7.00 13.97 5.06
C LEU A 174 6.85 12.51 4.61
N ALA A 175 6.16 12.20 3.51
CA ALA A 175 5.99 10.84 2.98
C ALA A 175 7.27 10.31 2.30
N LYS A 176 8.40 10.41 2.99
CA LYS A 176 9.71 9.84 2.61
C LYS A 176 10.14 8.82 3.66
N PRO A 177 10.88 7.74 3.30
CA PRO A 177 11.29 6.71 4.25
C PRO A 177 12.02 7.23 5.49
N THR A 178 12.79 8.32 5.36
CA THR A 178 13.51 8.95 6.47
C THR A 178 12.62 9.80 7.39
N TYR A 179 11.50 10.35 6.88
CA TYR A 179 10.74 11.39 7.55
C TYR A 179 9.30 11.00 7.94
N TRP A 180 8.75 9.89 7.45
CA TRP A 180 7.33 9.57 7.68
C TRP A 180 6.96 9.41 9.16
N ARG A 181 7.93 9.05 10.02
CA ARG A 181 7.74 8.98 11.48
C ARG A 181 7.52 10.34 12.14
N LEU A 182 7.85 11.44 11.46
CA LEU A 182 7.49 12.78 11.94
C LEU A 182 5.99 13.00 11.93
N MET A 183 5.22 12.31 11.08
CA MET A 183 3.76 12.40 11.08
C MET A 183 3.14 12.02 12.43
N PRO A 184 3.38 10.82 12.99
CA PRO A 184 2.91 10.48 14.33
C PRO A 184 3.61 11.29 15.44
N MET A 185 4.88 11.71 15.29
CA MET A 185 5.51 12.58 16.30
C MET A 185 4.80 13.93 16.44
N ILE A 186 4.45 14.56 15.32
CA ILE A 186 3.72 15.84 15.31
C ILE A 186 2.32 15.66 15.91
N ALA A 187 1.63 14.56 15.60
CA ALA A 187 0.37 14.24 16.25
C ALA A 187 0.53 14.08 17.78
N GLY A 188 1.59 13.41 18.23
CA GLY A 188 1.93 13.28 19.65
C GLY A 188 2.16 14.64 20.33
N LEU A 189 2.88 15.54 19.67
CA LEU A 189 3.07 16.93 20.16
C LEU A 189 1.74 17.68 20.28
N ILE A 190 0.86 17.56 19.26
CA ILE A 190 -0.47 18.17 19.28
C ILE A 190 -1.33 17.58 20.41
N SER A 191 -1.27 16.26 20.65
CA SER A 191 -1.93 15.63 21.81
C SER A 191 -1.37 16.14 23.13
N GLY A 192 -0.06 16.37 23.24
CA GLY A 192 0.56 17.00 24.39
C GLY A 192 0.03 18.41 24.64
N ILE A 193 -0.05 19.24 23.59
CA ILE A 193 -0.64 20.59 23.66
C ILE A 193 -2.11 20.52 24.09
N GLN A 194 -2.90 19.63 23.50
CA GLN A 194 -4.29 19.41 23.89
C GLN A 194 -4.40 19.08 25.39
N LEU A 195 -3.58 18.18 25.92
CA LEU A 195 -3.56 17.86 27.36
C LEU A 195 -3.12 19.04 28.24
N LEU A 196 -2.22 19.91 27.78
CA LEU A 196 -1.84 21.13 28.50
C LEU A 196 -2.97 22.17 28.54
N LEU A 197 -3.79 22.22 27.48
CA LEU A 197 -4.99 23.07 27.46
C LEU A 197 -6.09 22.54 28.39
N HIS A 198 -6.06 21.27 28.81
CA HIS A 198 -7.00 20.73 29.78
C HIS A 198 -6.90 21.49 31.11
N ARG A 199 -8.01 22.10 31.52
CA ARG A 199 -8.11 22.75 32.82
C ARG A 199 -8.20 21.67 33.91
N ARG A 200 -7.13 21.46 34.69
CA ARG A 200 -7.26 20.77 35.97
C ARG A 200 -8.26 21.58 36.81
N TYR A 201 -9.37 20.95 37.13
CA TYR A 201 -10.47 21.43 37.96
C TYR A 201 -10.05 22.58 38.89
N SER A 202 -10.56 23.80 38.65
CA SER A 202 -10.64 24.82 39.69
C SER A 202 -11.99 24.61 40.37
N PRO A 203 -12.06 24.24 41.65
CA PRO A 203 -13.33 24.38 42.35
C PRO A 203 -13.72 25.86 42.26
N LEU A 204 -14.94 26.14 41.81
CA LEU A 204 -15.50 27.48 41.94
C LEU A 204 -15.47 27.87 43.43
N PRO A 205 -15.17 29.14 43.78
CA PRO A 205 -15.42 29.63 45.12
C PRO A 205 -16.89 29.41 45.44
N THR A 206 -17.14 28.78 46.58
CA THR A 206 -18.46 28.66 47.20
C THR A 206 -18.96 30.05 47.57
N GLU A 207 -19.70 30.69 46.67
CA GLU A 207 -20.60 31.80 46.99
C GLU A 207 -21.66 31.85 45.86
N ASP A 208 -22.90 31.58 46.26
CA ASP A 208 -24.16 31.76 45.51
C ASP A 208 -24.49 30.82 44.32
N TYR A 209 -24.49 29.50 44.54
CA TYR A 209 -25.25 28.57 43.69
C TYR A 209 -26.40 27.97 44.47
N GLU A 210 -27.61 28.33 44.05
CA GLU A 210 -28.88 27.81 44.54
C GLU A 210 -28.92 26.27 44.48
N GLU A 211 -29.55 25.73 45.51
CA GLU A 211 -29.65 24.34 45.95
C GLU A 211 -30.51 23.43 45.02
N ASN A 212 -30.53 23.67 43.70
CA ASN A 212 -31.53 23.08 42.78
C ASN A 212 -31.01 22.40 41.50
N ASP A 213 -29.72 22.12 41.34
CA ASP A 213 -29.28 21.22 40.26
C ASP A 213 -29.58 19.76 40.67
N GLU A 214 -30.79 19.28 40.38
CA GLU A 214 -31.09 17.85 40.40
C GLU A 214 -30.04 17.12 39.55
N VAL A 215 -29.36 16.14 40.16
CA VAL A 215 -28.44 15.26 39.44
C VAL A 215 -29.26 14.49 38.40
N VAL A 216 -29.27 14.97 37.16
CA VAL A 216 -29.97 14.31 36.04
C VAL A 216 -29.32 12.96 35.82
N LEU A 217 -30.00 11.91 36.29
CA LEU A 217 -29.54 10.52 36.18
C LEU A 217 -29.47 10.12 34.70
N GLN A 218 -28.26 9.90 34.21
CA GLN A 218 -28.04 9.39 32.86
C GLN A 218 -28.63 7.99 32.73
N LEU A 219 -29.50 7.79 31.75
CA LEU A 219 -30.08 6.49 31.43
C LEU A 219 -29.01 5.55 30.87
N SER A 220 -29.04 4.29 31.25
CA SER A 220 -28.15 3.28 30.68
C SER A 220 -28.49 3.04 29.20
N MET A 221 -27.52 2.57 28.41
CA MET A 221 -27.77 2.16 27.03
C MET A 221 -28.87 1.09 26.95
N LEU A 222 -28.93 0.18 27.91
CA LEU A 222 -29.98 -0.85 27.98
C LEU A 222 -31.37 -0.24 28.24
N ASP A 223 -31.44 0.84 29.00
CA ASP A 223 -32.70 1.52 29.30
C ASP A 223 -33.20 2.26 28.06
N VAL A 224 -32.30 2.98 27.38
CA VAL A 224 -32.60 3.65 26.09
C VAL A 224 -33.06 2.66 25.01
N LEU A 225 -32.48 1.46 24.96
CA LEU A 225 -32.88 0.42 24.01
C LEU A 225 -34.26 -0.18 24.32
N LYS A 226 -34.63 -0.26 25.60
CA LYS A 226 -35.92 -0.81 26.05
C LYS A 226 -37.05 0.21 25.96
N ASP A 227 -36.73 1.48 26.19
CA ASP A 227 -37.70 2.56 26.22
C ASP A 227 -38.42 2.72 24.86
N ARG A 228 -39.74 2.67 24.91
CA ARG A 228 -40.62 2.77 23.74
C ARG A 228 -40.65 4.18 23.16
N GLU A 229 -40.50 5.22 23.97
CA GLU A 229 -40.53 6.61 23.53
C GLU A 229 -39.25 7.00 22.78
N MET A 230 -38.12 6.40 23.16
CA MET A 230 -36.82 6.63 22.53
C MET A 230 -36.63 5.87 21.21
N ARG A 231 -37.41 4.82 20.93
CA ARG A 231 -37.30 4.02 19.68
C ARG A 231 -37.24 4.85 18.39
N PRO A 232 -38.14 5.80 18.10
CA PRO A 232 -38.07 6.58 16.88
C PRO A 232 -36.81 7.46 16.79
N LYS A 233 -36.34 8.00 17.92
CA LYS A 233 -35.09 8.79 17.99
C LYS A 233 -33.88 7.90 17.75
N LEU A 234 -33.86 6.73 18.39
CA LEU A 234 -32.84 5.71 18.23
C LEU A 234 -32.74 5.22 16.79
N ILE A 235 -33.86 4.85 16.16
CA ILE A 235 -33.88 4.40 14.76
C ILE A 235 -33.31 5.48 13.83
N LYS A 236 -33.70 6.75 14.02
CA LYS A 236 -33.16 7.86 13.24
C LYS A 236 -31.64 8.00 13.42
N ALA A 237 -31.15 7.95 14.66
CA ALA A 237 -29.72 8.05 14.96
C ALA A 237 -28.92 6.89 14.32
N VAL A 238 -29.40 5.66 14.48
CA VAL A 238 -28.76 4.44 13.95
C VAL A 238 -28.72 4.47 12.43
N VAL A 239 -29.85 4.73 11.76
CA VAL A 239 -29.93 4.76 10.30
C VAL A 239 -29.04 5.86 9.73
N LEU A 240 -29.04 7.04 10.36
CA LEU A 240 -28.26 8.19 9.90
C LEU A 240 -26.74 7.97 10.02
N LEU A 241 -26.29 7.36 11.11
CA LEU A 241 -24.87 7.10 11.32
C LEU A 241 -24.37 5.88 10.56
N ALA A 242 -25.24 4.90 10.30
CA ALA A 242 -24.92 3.79 9.40
C ALA A 242 -24.81 4.27 7.95
N SER A 243 -25.77 5.08 7.47
CA SER A 243 -25.78 5.57 6.08
C SER A 243 -24.58 6.46 5.76
N GLN A 244 -24.12 7.25 6.74
CA GLN A 244 -22.87 8.02 6.64
C GLN A 244 -21.68 7.13 6.24
N GLN A 245 -21.58 5.92 6.81
CA GLN A 245 -20.46 5.00 6.55
C GLN A 245 -20.68 4.12 5.32
N PHE A 246 -21.92 3.75 5.02
CA PHE A 246 -22.24 3.02 3.78
C PHE A 246 -21.97 3.83 2.51
N ALA A 247 -21.88 5.15 2.61
CA ALA A 247 -21.38 5.99 1.51
C ALA A 247 -19.91 5.68 1.16
N ALA A 248 -19.17 4.91 1.99
CA ALA A 248 -17.79 4.49 1.74
C ALA A 248 -16.77 5.64 1.72
N ILE A 249 -17.07 6.75 2.40
CA ILE A 249 -16.14 7.90 2.50
C ILE A 249 -14.77 7.48 3.05
N ASN A 250 -14.74 6.63 4.08
CA ASN A 250 -13.50 6.23 4.73
C ASN A 250 -12.65 5.32 3.83
N ILE A 251 -13.24 4.53 2.94
CA ILE A 251 -12.48 3.76 1.94
C ILE A 251 -11.75 4.71 1.01
N ILE A 252 -12.45 5.71 0.47
CA ILE A 252 -11.83 6.71 -0.41
C ILE A 252 -10.75 7.48 0.34
N LEU A 253 -11.00 7.89 1.59
CA LEU A 253 -10.01 8.64 2.39
C LEU A 253 -8.78 7.80 2.76
N PHE A 254 -8.95 6.55 3.19
CA PHE A 254 -7.84 5.67 3.56
C PHE A 254 -7.01 5.21 2.36
N TYR A 255 -7.66 4.95 1.22
CA TYR A 255 -7.05 4.30 0.07
C TYR A 255 -6.88 5.20 -1.15
N SER A 256 -7.26 6.49 -1.11
CA SER A 256 -7.13 7.40 -2.26
C SER A 256 -5.73 7.41 -2.87
N LYS A 257 -4.68 7.42 -2.04
CA LYS A 257 -3.29 7.34 -2.52
C LYS A 257 -2.99 6.02 -3.22
N MET A 258 -3.54 4.91 -2.74
CA MET A 258 -3.42 3.59 -3.39
C MET A 258 -4.21 3.54 -4.71
N ILE A 259 -5.40 4.14 -4.75
CA ILE A 259 -6.29 4.11 -5.92
C ILE A 259 -5.72 4.95 -7.07
N PHE A 260 -5.20 6.14 -6.79
CA PHE A 260 -4.78 7.09 -7.83
C PHE A 260 -3.27 7.16 -8.03
N ASN A 261 -2.48 6.53 -7.16
CA ASN A 261 -1.02 6.65 -7.11
C ASN A 261 -0.52 8.10 -7.21
N SER A 262 -1.30 9.05 -6.68
CA SER A 262 -1.06 10.48 -6.84
C SER A 262 -1.34 11.21 -5.53
N ASP A 263 -0.28 11.81 -5.01
CA ASP A 263 -0.33 12.63 -3.80
C ASP A 263 -1.18 13.89 -4.00
N LEU A 264 -1.15 14.48 -5.20
CA LEU A 264 -1.94 15.66 -5.53
C LEU A 264 -3.44 15.34 -5.53
N ILE A 265 -3.86 14.23 -6.15
CA ILE A 265 -5.28 13.84 -6.18
C ILE A 265 -5.79 13.56 -4.76
N SER A 266 -5.02 12.83 -3.97
CA SER A 266 -5.36 12.55 -2.57
C SER A 266 -5.46 13.84 -1.72
N MET A 267 -4.55 14.80 -1.93
CA MET A 267 -4.62 16.12 -1.28
C MET A 267 -5.86 16.90 -1.71
N LEU A 268 -6.19 16.95 -3.00
CA LEU A 268 -7.37 17.65 -3.51
C LEU A 268 -8.68 17.05 -2.98
N ILE A 269 -8.77 15.72 -2.79
CA ILE A 269 -9.92 15.09 -2.13
C ILE A 269 -10.16 15.71 -0.75
N THR A 270 -9.10 15.82 0.06
CA THR A 270 -9.21 16.39 1.41
C THR A 270 -9.54 17.88 1.40
N LEU A 271 -8.99 18.61 0.43
CA LEU A 271 -9.22 20.04 0.26
C LEU A 271 -10.66 20.35 -0.15
N VAL A 272 -11.23 19.58 -1.09
CA VAL A 272 -12.65 19.67 -1.47
C VAL A 272 -13.54 19.38 -0.26
N ASN A 273 -13.22 18.34 0.51
CA ASN A 273 -13.97 18.02 1.73
C ASN A 273 -13.96 19.19 2.73
N PHE A 274 -12.80 19.82 2.94
CA PHE A 274 -12.66 20.99 3.79
C PHE A 274 -13.55 22.16 3.32
N PHE A 275 -13.38 22.61 2.07
CA PHE A 275 -14.15 23.75 1.56
C PHE A 275 -15.65 23.50 1.55
N MET A 276 -16.08 22.30 1.16
CA MET A 276 -17.51 21.96 1.10
C MET A 276 -18.13 21.82 2.48
N THR A 277 -17.37 21.36 3.48
CA THR A 277 -17.81 21.36 4.88
C THR A 277 -18.02 22.80 5.39
N PHE A 278 -17.09 23.71 5.08
CA PHE A 278 -17.25 25.15 5.40
C PHE A 278 -18.45 25.78 4.68
N LEU A 279 -18.62 25.46 3.40
CA LEU A 279 -19.77 25.93 2.62
C LEU A 279 -21.10 25.48 3.24
N THR A 280 -21.14 24.28 3.80
CA THR A 280 -22.33 23.77 4.49
C THR A 280 -22.74 24.67 5.66
N LEU A 281 -21.78 25.22 6.40
CA LEU A 281 -22.05 26.15 7.50
C LEU A 281 -22.80 27.40 7.01
N LEU A 282 -22.40 27.92 5.85
CA LEU A 282 -22.99 29.12 5.27
C LEU A 282 -24.41 28.84 4.76
N ILE A 283 -24.62 27.68 4.16
CA ILE A 283 -25.90 27.30 3.55
C ILE A 283 -26.91 26.79 4.60
N LEU A 284 -26.46 26.35 5.77
CA LEU A 284 -27.33 25.83 6.83
C LEU A 284 -28.37 26.83 7.34
N ASN A 285 -28.10 28.14 7.20
CA ASN A 285 -29.05 29.20 7.54
C ASN A 285 -30.05 29.47 6.41
N MET A 286 -29.82 28.93 5.20
CA MET A 286 -30.63 29.17 4.00
C MET A 286 -31.48 27.97 3.60
N LEU A 287 -30.98 26.74 3.82
CA LEU A 287 -31.65 25.50 3.42
C LEU A 287 -31.99 24.64 4.64
N SER A 288 -33.11 23.91 4.54
CA SER A 288 -33.46 22.92 5.55
C SER A 288 -32.50 21.73 5.52
N LYS A 289 -32.19 21.16 6.70
CA LYS A 289 -31.32 19.97 6.83
C LYS A 289 -31.80 18.78 5.99
N ARG A 290 -33.13 18.62 5.85
CA ARG A 290 -33.74 17.57 5.01
C ARG A 290 -33.39 17.75 3.53
N SER A 291 -33.39 18.98 3.03
CA SER A 291 -32.99 19.28 1.66
C SER A 291 -31.51 18.99 1.44
N LEU A 292 -30.64 19.41 2.39
CA LEU A 292 -29.21 19.14 2.33
C LEU A 292 -28.89 17.64 2.29
N PHE A 293 -29.60 16.81 3.08
CA PHE A 293 -29.46 15.35 2.97
C PHE A 293 -29.88 14.83 1.61
N ASN A 294 -31.02 15.26 1.09
CA ASN A 294 -31.50 14.78 -0.22
C ASN A 294 -30.48 15.10 -1.33
N VAL A 295 -29.92 16.31 -1.33
CA VAL A 295 -28.85 16.71 -2.26
C VAL A 295 -27.61 15.83 -2.06
N SER A 296 -27.20 15.60 -0.81
CA SER A 296 -26.03 14.80 -0.48
C SER A 296 -26.17 13.34 -0.93
N TYR A 297 -27.30 12.69 -0.61
CA TYR A 297 -27.58 11.30 -1.04
C TYR A 297 -27.69 11.18 -2.56
N PHE A 298 -28.43 12.09 -3.20
CA PHE A 298 -28.59 12.06 -4.65
C PHE A 298 -27.24 12.22 -5.36
N GLY A 299 -26.45 13.21 -4.96
CA GLY A 299 -25.11 13.44 -5.51
C GLY A 299 -24.17 12.25 -5.25
N ALA A 300 -24.22 11.64 -4.06
CA ALA A 300 -23.43 10.47 -3.74
C ALA A 300 -23.80 9.26 -4.61
N ILE A 301 -25.09 8.94 -4.75
CA ILE A 301 -25.57 7.80 -5.56
C ILE A 301 -25.19 7.97 -7.03
N VAL A 302 -25.45 9.16 -7.59
CA VAL A 302 -25.12 9.45 -8.99
C VAL A 302 -23.61 9.36 -9.22
N SER A 303 -22.81 9.95 -8.33
CA SER A 303 -21.36 9.95 -8.48
C SER A 303 -20.76 8.56 -8.33
N LEU A 304 -21.22 7.75 -7.37
CA LEU A 304 -20.77 6.37 -7.22
C LEU A 304 -21.19 5.49 -8.41
N GLY A 305 -22.38 5.72 -8.98
CA GLY A 305 -22.83 5.06 -10.20
C GLY A 305 -21.94 5.38 -11.41
N ILE A 306 -21.57 6.65 -11.59
CA ILE A 306 -20.63 7.07 -12.64
C ILE A 306 -19.22 6.54 -12.35
N LEU A 307 -18.80 6.55 -11.09
CA LEU A 307 -17.48 6.07 -10.68
C LEU A 307 -17.29 4.62 -11.13
N SER A 308 -18.27 3.77 -10.85
CA SER A 308 -18.32 2.35 -11.28
C SER A 308 -18.08 2.17 -12.78
N LEU A 309 -18.63 3.07 -13.62
CA LEU A 309 -18.45 3.03 -15.08
C LEU A 309 -17.13 3.64 -15.57
N SER A 310 -16.51 4.50 -14.76
CA SER A 310 -15.35 5.32 -15.15
C SER A 310 -13.99 4.68 -14.85
N LEU A 311 -13.92 3.79 -13.86
CA LEU A 311 -12.67 3.28 -13.26
C LEU A 311 -11.69 2.67 -14.28
N GLU A 312 -12.19 2.11 -15.38
CA GLU A 312 -11.36 1.46 -16.42
C GLU A 312 -11.18 2.30 -17.69
N ARG A 313 -11.85 3.46 -17.79
CA ARG A 313 -11.90 4.23 -19.06
C ARG A 313 -11.01 5.46 -19.06
N ASN A 314 -11.08 6.28 -18.01
CA ASN A 314 -10.40 7.59 -18.02
C ASN A 314 -10.15 8.11 -16.60
N TYR A 315 -8.87 8.13 -16.20
CA TYR A 315 -8.42 8.58 -14.87
C TYR A 315 -8.84 10.01 -14.53
N MET A 316 -8.92 10.92 -15.51
CA MET A 316 -9.37 12.30 -15.27
C MET A 316 -10.86 12.32 -14.92
N VAL A 317 -11.68 11.56 -15.63
CA VAL A 317 -13.12 11.44 -15.35
C VAL A 317 -13.32 10.82 -13.98
N THR A 318 -12.61 9.74 -13.67
CA THR A 318 -12.64 9.09 -12.34
C THR A 318 -12.28 10.08 -11.23
N SER A 319 -11.23 10.89 -11.42
CA SER A 319 -10.81 11.89 -10.43
C SER A 319 -11.87 12.98 -10.22
N ILE A 320 -12.42 13.53 -11.30
CA ILE A 320 -13.49 14.54 -11.24
C ILE A 320 -14.72 14.00 -10.53
N VAL A 321 -15.15 12.79 -10.87
CA VAL A 321 -16.32 12.14 -10.27
C VAL A 321 -16.12 11.91 -8.78
N ILE A 322 -14.90 11.53 -8.35
CA ILE A 322 -14.59 11.44 -6.92
C ILE A 322 -14.67 12.81 -6.24
N TYR A 323 -14.15 13.89 -6.83
CA TYR A 323 -14.30 15.22 -6.23
C TYR A 323 -15.77 15.63 -6.10
N VAL A 324 -16.61 15.34 -7.09
CA VAL A 324 -18.06 15.60 -7.04
C VAL A 324 -18.73 14.75 -5.96
N TYR A 325 -18.35 13.48 -5.84
CA TYR A 325 -18.81 12.59 -4.78
C TYR A 325 -18.47 13.17 -3.39
N ILE A 326 -17.21 13.58 -3.18
CA ILE A 326 -16.74 14.16 -1.92
C ILE A 326 -17.49 15.45 -1.61
N ALA A 327 -17.63 16.34 -2.61
CA ALA A 327 -18.37 17.58 -2.44
C ALA A 327 -19.83 17.34 -2.04
N SER A 328 -20.49 16.37 -2.70
CA SER A 328 -21.87 15.99 -2.40
C SER A 328 -22.00 15.40 -1.00
N TYR A 329 -21.06 14.54 -0.59
CA TYR A 329 -21.03 13.95 0.74
C TYR A 329 -20.85 15.02 1.84
N SER A 330 -19.93 15.96 1.66
CA SER A 330 -19.59 16.98 2.65
C SER A 330 -20.70 18.01 2.89
N ILE A 331 -21.61 18.22 1.93
CA ILE A 331 -22.77 19.13 2.07
C ILE A 331 -23.77 18.65 3.13
N GLY A 332 -23.90 17.34 3.33
CA GLY A 332 -24.95 16.78 4.19
C GLY A 332 -24.45 15.68 5.09
N LEU A 333 -24.11 14.53 4.50
CA LEU A 333 -23.71 13.32 5.22
C LEU A 333 -22.50 13.50 6.13
N GLY A 334 -21.59 14.43 5.84
CA GLY A 334 -20.48 14.76 6.73
C GLY A 334 -20.92 15.40 8.06
N PRO A 335 -21.36 16.67 8.05
CA PRO A 335 -21.60 17.44 9.28
C PRO A 335 -22.94 17.16 9.97
N LEU A 336 -24.01 16.89 9.21
CA LEU A 336 -25.37 16.84 9.76
C LEU A 336 -25.63 15.68 10.74
N PRO A 337 -25.03 14.48 10.59
CA PRO A 337 -25.26 13.40 11.54
C PRO A 337 -24.88 13.73 12.98
N PHE A 338 -23.75 14.41 13.19
CA PHE A 338 -23.31 14.80 14.55
C PHE A 338 -24.22 15.85 15.16
N ASP A 339 -24.63 16.85 14.37
CA ASP A 339 -25.53 17.91 14.81
C ASP A 339 -26.94 17.39 15.16
N ILE A 340 -27.48 16.48 14.34
CA ILE A 340 -28.79 15.87 14.58
C ILE A 340 -28.75 14.90 15.75
N LEU A 341 -27.65 14.17 15.93
CA LEU A 341 -27.49 13.26 17.07
C LEU A 341 -27.59 14.00 18.41
N GLY A 342 -27.00 15.18 18.51
CA GLY A 342 -27.15 16.07 19.66
C GLY A 342 -28.62 16.47 19.89
N GLN A 343 -29.29 16.95 18.85
CA GLN A 343 -30.70 17.40 18.91
C GLN A 343 -31.73 16.29 19.18
N LEU A 344 -31.44 15.05 18.80
CA LEU A 344 -32.34 13.92 19.07
C LEU A 344 -32.28 13.48 20.53
N SER A 345 -31.21 13.82 21.23
CA SER A 345 -31.01 13.42 22.61
C SER A 345 -31.64 14.37 23.61
N THR A 346 -32.09 13.82 24.73
CA THR A 346 -32.44 14.57 25.95
C THR A 346 -31.24 14.56 26.89
N GLU A 347 -31.16 15.49 27.85
CA GLU A 347 -30.07 15.52 28.84
C GLU A 347 -29.83 14.15 29.50
N GLU A 348 -30.90 13.41 29.84
CA GLU A 348 -30.83 12.06 30.42
C GLU A 348 -30.28 10.97 29.47
N THR A 349 -30.51 11.11 28.16
CA THR A 349 -30.21 10.06 27.15
C THR A 349 -29.00 10.39 26.29
N LYS A 350 -28.44 11.60 26.40
CA LYS A 350 -27.40 12.16 25.54
C LYS A 350 -26.16 11.31 25.42
N ASN A 351 -25.65 10.81 26.54
CA ASN A 351 -24.48 9.94 26.53
C ASN A 351 -24.77 8.57 25.90
N SER A 352 -25.90 7.95 26.28
CA SER A 352 -26.27 6.62 25.82
C SER A 352 -26.66 6.59 24.34
N LEU A 353 -27.49 7.53 23.89
CA LEU A 353 -27.91 7.64 22.49
C LEU A 353 -26.71 7.93 21.57
N SER A 354 -25.85 8.87 21.96
CA SER A 354 -24.64 9.20 21.19
C SER A 354 -23.70 8.00 21.11
N SER A 355 -23.51 7.29 22.22
CA SER A 355 -22.65 6.09 22.27
C SER A 355 -23.20 4.96 21.40
N ILE A 356 -24.51 4.68 21.44
CA ILE A 356 -25.13 3.66 20.58
C ILE A 356 -24.99 4.05 19.11
N GLY A 357 -25.35 5.28 18.74
CA GLY A 357 -25.28 5.77 17.37
C GLY A 357 -23.86 5.71 16.81
N LEU A 358 -22.87 6.21 17.55
CA LEU A 358 -21.47 6.22 17.14
C LEU A 358 -20.87 4.82 17.13
N SER A 359 -21.34 3.91 18.00
CA SER A 359 -20.96 2.50 17.92
C SER A 359 -21.43 1.87 16.61
N VAL A 360 -22.66 2.17 16.16
CA VAL A 360 -23.14 1.75 14.84
C VAL A 360 -22.27 2.33 13.72
N ASN A 361 -21.90 3.61 13.82
CA ASN A 361 -20.97 4.24 12.88
C ASN A 361 -19.65 3.45 12.80
N TRP A 362 -19.01 3.16 13.93
CA TRP A 362 -17.75 2.40 13.95
C TRP A 362 -17.90 0.96 13.46
N ILE A 363 -19.01 0.29 13.78
CA ILE A 363 -19.32 -1.07 13.27
C ILE A 363 -19.44 -1.03 11.75
N THR A 364 -20.23 -0.11 11.19
CA THR A 364 -20.38 0.00 9.74
C THR A 364 -19.05 0.37 9.08
N ASN A 365 -18.28 1.29 9.65
CA ASN A 365 -16.94 1.64 9.15
C ASN A 365 -15.99 0.42 9.14
N MET A 366 -15.99 -0.36 10.22
CA MET A 366 -15.19 -1.59 10.32
C MET A 366 -15.62 -2.63 9.28
N ILE A 367 -16.92 -2.85 9.09
CA ILE A 367 -17.46 -3.75 8.07
C ILE A 367 -17.03 -3.30 6.66
N MET A 368 -17.20 -2.01 6.34
CA MET A 368 -16.83 -1.48 5.03
C MET A 368 -15.32 -1.55 4.79
N SER A 369 -14.50 -1.14 5.76
CA SER A 369 -13.03 -1.11 5.63
C SER A 369 -12.41 -2.52 5.59
N ALA A 370 -12.89 -3.44 6.44
CA ALA A 370 -12.45 -4.83 6.44
C ALA A 370 -12.97 -5.56 5.19
N GLY A 371 -14.23 -5.31 4.81
CA GLY A 371 -14.84 -5.85 3.60
C GLY A 371 -14.07 -5.46 2.34
N PHE A 372 -13.68 -4.18 2.22
CA PHE A 372 -12.82 -3.72 1.12
C PHE A 372 -11.46 -4.43 1.10
N SER A 373 -10.79 -4.53 2.26
CA SER A 373 -9.48 -5.19 2.37
C SER A 373 -9.55 -6.69 2.04
N ILE A 374 -10.62 -7.37 2.46
CA ILE A 374 -10.88 -8.78 2.15
C ILE A 374 -11.23 -8.94 0.68
N LEU A 375 -12.05 -8.06 0.12
CA LEU A 375 -12.40 -8.10 -1.30
C LEU A 375 -11.15 -7.91 -2.16
N GLN A 376 -10.26 -7.00 -1.79
CA GLN A 376 -8.96 -6.84 -2.46
C GLN A 376 -8.15 -8.13 -2.40
N LEU A 377 -8.05 -8.77 -1.23
CA LEU A 377 -7.34 -10.04 -1.08
C LEU A 377 -7.98 -11.18 -1.90
N LEU A 378 -9.31 -11.25 -1.93
CA LEU A 378 -10.04 -12.27 -2.69
C LEU A 378 -9.94 -12.03 -4.19
N LEU A 379 -10.02 -10.79 -4.67
CA LEU A 379 -9.85 -10.47 -6.07
C LEU A 379 -8.41 -10.73 -6.55
N MET A 380 -7.41 -10.46 -5.70
CA MET A 380 -6.03 -10.85 -5.98
C MET A 380 -5.86 -12.38 -6.03
N SER A 381 -6.46 -13.11 -5.07
CA SER A 381 -6.41 -14.57 -5.04
C SER A 381 -7.23 -15.24 -6.16
N TYR A 382 -8.32 -14.61 -6.60
CA TYR A 382 -9.20 -15.11 -7.65
C TYR A 382 -8.67 -14.74 -9.02
N GLY A 383 -8.02 -13.59 -9.18
CA GLY A 383 -7.22 -13.26 -10.37
C GLY A 383 -6.12 -14.30 -10.62
N ASP A 384 -5.52 -14.85 -9.56
CA ASP A 384 -4.57 -15.96 -9.66
C ASP A 384 -5.23 -17.31 -10.04
N ASP A 385 -6.51 -17.54 -9.68
CA ASP A 385 -7.24 -18.80 -9.96
C ASP A 385 -8.05 -18.78 -11.28
N LEU A 386 -8.36 -17.60 -11.83
CA LEU A 386 -9.15 -17.38 -13.05
C LEU A 386 -8.34 -16.89 -14.23
N ASN A 387 -7.01 -16.87 -14.12
CA ASN A 387 -6.13 -16.59 -15.24
C ASN A 387 -6.08 -17.76 -16.24
N ASP A 388 -7.25 -18.17 -16.71
CA ASP A 388 -7.51 -18.90 -17.94
C ASP A 388 -7.38 -17.94 -19.15
N GLY A 389 -6.29 -17.16 -19.22
CA GLY A 389 -5.84 -16.52 -20.45
C GLY A 389 -6.70 -15.39 -21.02
N LEU A 390 -7.19 -14.46 -20.20
CA LEU A 390 -7.62 -13.14 -20.68
C LEU A 390 -7.03 -12.04 -19.78
N ASP A 391 -5.89 -11.51 -20.23
CA ASP A 391 -5.16 -10.40 -19.60
C ASP A 391 -6.03 -9.13 -19.53
N TYR A 392 -6.25 -8.62 -18.31
CA TYR A 392 -6.38 -7.18 -18.07
C TYR A 392 -5.04 -6.70 -17.50
N ASN A 393 -4.21 -6.13 -18.37
CA ASN A 393 -2.95 -5.46 -18.01
C ASN A 393 -3.24 -4.22 -17.14
N PHE A 394 -3.04 -4.33 -15.83
CA PHE A 394 -3.07 -3.17 -14.91
C PHE A 394 -1.69 -2.51 -14.70
N ASP A 395 -0.63 -3.01 -15.35
CA ASP A 395 0.76 -2.60 -15.11
C ASP A 395 1.26 -1.41 -15.96
N ASN A 396 0.41 -0.75 -16.74
CA ASN A 396 0.81 0.35 -17.64
C ASN A 396 0.51 1.77 -17.13
N ILE A 397 0.23 1.97 -15.83
CA ILE A 397 0.08 3.32 -15.25
C ILE A 397 1.13 3.57 -14.16
N GLU A 398 2.38 3.27 -14.48
CA GLU A 398 3.54 3.77 -13.71
C GLU A 398 4.63 4.19 -14.69
N SER A 399 4.66 5.46 -15.10
CA SER A 399 5.88 6.25 -15.37
C SER A 399 5.67 7.40 -16.35
N GLU A 400 4.83 8.38 -16.01
CA GLU A 400 5.04 9.74 -16.50
C GLU A 400 4.88 10.71 -15.32
N ASN A 401 5.85 11.61 -15.19
CA ASN A 401 5.92 12.74 -14.24
C ASN A 401 6.58 12.49 -12.88
N GLU A 402 7.90 12.40 -12.89
CA GLU A 402 8.70 13.12 -11.88
C GLU A 402 9.48 14.22 -12.59
N GLY A 403 9.01 15.45 -12.40
CA GLY A 403 9.75 16.65 -12.73
C GLY A 403 10.93 16.83 -11.77
N SER A 404 12.09 17.04 -12.36
CA SER A 404 13.36 17.44 -11.79
C SER A 404 13.26 18.57 -10.75
N PHE A 405 13.95 18.44 -9.62
CA PHE A 405 14.73 19.54 -9.03
C PHE A 405 15.95 18.98 -8.30
N VAL A 406 17.09 19.64 -8.54
CA VAL A 406 18.48 19.23 -8.34
C VAL A 406 19.00 19.59 -6.94
N ASP A 407 19.79 18.64 -6.42
CA ASP A 407 20.91 18.63 -5.45
C ASP A 407 21.29 19.89 -4.64
N GLU A 408 21.64 19.66 -3.37
CA GLU A 408 22.96 20.07 -2.87
C GLU A 408 23.43 19.18 -1.69
N GLU A 409 24.69 18.75 -1.78
CA GLU A 409 25.43 17.87 -0.89
C GLU A 409 25.64 18.43 0.53
N PHE A 410 25.75 17.54 1.52
CA PHE A 410 26.68 17.78 2.64
C PHE A 410 27.32 16.46 3.07
N ALA A 411 28.65 16.40 2.91
CA ALA A 411 29.50 15.31 3.31
C ALA A 411 30.07 15.52 4.73
N ALA A 412 30.03 14.46 5.53
CA ALA A 412 30.92 14.17 6.66
C ALA A 412 30.58 12.72 7.04
N GLY A 413 31.48 11.77 7.25
CA GLY A 413 32.90 11.76 7.57
C GLY A 413 33.07 10.43 8.33
N ASP A 414 34.10 9.66 7.97
CA ASP A 414 34.40 8.33 8.49
C ASP A 414 34.31 8.21 10.02
N ASP A 415 33.93 7.02 10.51
CA ASP A 415 34.77 6.26 11.44
C ASP A 415 34.28 4.81 11.55
N ASN A 416 35.25 3.90 11.35
CA ASN A 416 35.15 2.45 11.52
C ASN A 416 35.00 2.09 13.02
N GLU A 417 34.29 0.99 13.33
CA GLU A 417 34.92 -0.13 14.03
C GLU A 417 34.03 -1.38 14.12
N GLU A 418 34.74 -2.50 14.07
CA GLU A 418 34.30 -3.87 13.93
C GLU A 418 34.19 -4.55 15.31
N SER A 419 33.52 -5.71 15.34
CA SER A 419 33.54 -6.77 16.36
C SER A 419 32.67 -6.58 17.62
N LEU A 420 31.77 -7.55 17.89
CA LEU A 420 32.10 -8.72 18.71
C LEU A 420 30.90 -9.68 18.81
N GLN A 421 31.12 -10.94 18.41
CA GLN A 421 30.29 -12.09 18.77
C GLN A 421 30.55 -12.48 20.22
N LEU A 422 29.53 -12.91 20.97
CA LEU A 422 29.55 -14.06 21.91
C LEU A 422 28.34 -14.02 22.85
N ALA A 423 27.50 -15.06 22.79
CA ALA A 423 27.02 -15.81 23.95
C ALA A 423 26.03 -16.90 23.50
N THR A 424 26.61 -18.05 23.17
CA THR A 424 25.98 -19.36 23.18
C THR A 424 25.36 -19.70 24.54
N GLY A 425 24.20 -20.32 24.54
CA GLY A 425 23.59 -20.92 25.73
C GLY A 425 22.75 -22.15 25.37
N GLN A 426 23.41 -23.30 25.18
CA GLN A 426 22.78 -24.61 25.10
C GLN A 426 22.24 -25.05 26.46
N LYS A 427 21.05 -25.67 26.48
CA LYS A 427 20.71 -26.71 27.47
C LYS A 427 19.88 -27.84 26.82
N ARG A 428 20.55 -28.99 26.68
CA ARG A 428 20.07 -30.38 26.58
C ARG A 428 19.44 -30.80 27.93
N VAL A 429 18.60 -31.82 28.16
CA VAL A 429 18.05 -33.00 27.45
C VAL A 429 16.98 -33.62 28.38
N ARG A 430 15.94 -34.31 27.87
CA ARG A 430 15.52 -35.67 28.28
C ARG A 430 14.37 -36.21 27.42
N ASP A 431 14.65 -37.36 26.80
CA ASP A 431 13.71 -38.26 26.13
C ASP A 431 13.01 -39.14 27.17
N ASP A 432 11.75 -39.50 26.92
CA ASP A 432 11.18 -40.79 27.32
C ASP A 432 10.13 -41.21 26.27
N VAL A 433 10.22 -42.48 25.88
CA VAL A 433 9.51 -43.14 24.78
C VAL A 433 8.24 -43.81 25.31
N GLU A 434 7.09 -43.51 24.73
CA GLU A 434 5.94 -44.45 24.67
C GLU A 434 4.96 -44.05 23.54
N GLN A 435 4.63 -45.01 22.67
CA GLN A 435 3.49 -45.02 21.72
C GLN A 435 2.88 -46.43 21.78
N PRO A 436 1.61 -46.70 21.36
CA PRO A 436 0.68 -45.83 20.60
C PRO A 436 -0.80 -45.85 21.07
N GLN A 437 -1.63 -44.87 20.66
CA GLN A 437 -2.90 -45.09 19.92
C GLN A 437 -3.65 -43.79 19.51
N GLN A 438 -3.52 -43.49 18.22
CA GLN A 438 -4.46 -42.87 17.26
C GLN A 438 -5.64 -41.97 17.71
N LYS A 439 -5.57 -40.68 17.34
CA LYS A 439 -6.68 -39.95 16.66
C LYS A 439 -6.08 -38.95 15.63
N LYS A 440 -6.43 -39.14 14.35
CA LYS A 440 -5.86 -38.42 13.18
C LYS A 440 -6.23 -36.92 13.17
N LYS A 441 -5.25 -36.03 13.38
CA LYS A 441 -5.26 -34.65 12.85
C LYS A 441 -4.52 -34.65 11.51
N LYS A 442 -5.13 -34.12 10.45
CA LYS A 442 -4.50 -33.96 9.13
C LYS A 442 -3.44 -32.85 9.21
N THR A 443 -2.17 -33.22 9.28
CA THR A 443 -1.03 -32.32 9.11
C THR A 443 -0.81 -32.08 7.61
N LYS A 444 -0.86 -30.82 7.16
CA LYS A 444 -0.39 -30.43 5.81
C LYS A 444 1.12 -30.72 5.74
N LYS A 445 1.51 -31.70 4.93
CA LYS A 445 2.91 -31.90 4.53
C LYS A 445 3.32 -30.75 3.61
N THR A 446 4.33 -29.98 3.99
CA THR A 446 5.08 -29.12 3.06
C THR A 446 5.78 -30.04 2.05
N LYS A 447 5.30 -30.06 0.80
CA LYS A 447 6.01 -30.71 -0.31
C LYS A 447 7.28 -29.90 -0.60
N HIS A 448 8.44 -30.53 -0.49
CA HIS A 448 9.68 -29.99 -1.01
C HIS A 448 9.63 -30.09 -2.54
N TRP A 449 9.63 -28.95 -3.24
CA TRP A 449 9.78 -28.90 -4.70
C TRP A 449 11.27 -28.97 -5.04
N SER A 450 11.64 -29.83 -5.98
CA SER A 450 13.00 -29.93 -6.51
C SER A 450 12.94 -29.85 -8.03
N SER A 451 13.50 -28.79 -8.62
CA SER A 451 13.54 -28.61 -10.07
C SER A 451 14.54 -29.57 -10.73
N GLN A 452 14.13 -30.25 -11.80
CA GLN A 452 15.00 -31.14 -12.59
C GLN A 452 15.82 -30.38 -13.65
N VAL A 453 15.49 -29.11 -13.89
CA VAL A 453 16.07 -28.26 -14.94
C VAL A 453 17.60 -28.09 -14.84
N PRO A 454 18.22 -27.92 -13.65
CA PRO A 454 19.68 -27.77 -13.55
C PRO A 454 20.47 -29.02 -13.98
N GLN A 455 19.84 -30.20 -13.99
CA GLN A 455 20.45 -31.43 -14.49
C GLN A 455 20.34 -31.54 -16.01
N VAL A 456 19.23 -31.06 -16.59
CA VAL A 456 19.04 -31.05 -18.05
C VAL A 456 20.06 -30.16 -18.76
N ALA A 457 20.48 -29.04 -18.16
CA ALA A 457 21.53 -28.18 -18.71
C ALA A 457 22.88 -28.91 -18.93
N LYS A 458 23.10 -30.04 -18.23
CA LYS A 458 24.31 -30.88 -18.36
C LYS A 458 24.12 -32.10 -19.26
N SER A 459 22.93 -32.29 -19.83
CA SER A 459 22.60 -33.44 -20.68
C SER A 459 22.99 -33.22 -22.15
N ALA A 460 22.93 -34.29 -22.95
CA ALA A 460 23.21 -34.22 -24.38
C ALA A 460 22.18 -33.35 -25.13
N GLN A 461 22.54 -32.89 -26.34
CA GLN A 461 21.72 -32.00 -27.16
C GLN A 461 20.28 -32.50 -27.37
N SER A 462 20.12 -33.79 -27.64
CA SER A 462 18.79 -34.41 -27.85
C SER A 462 17.91 -34.33 -26.61
N SER A 463 18.47 -34.56 -25.41
CA SER A 463 17.74 -34.44 -24.14
C SER A 463 17.37 -32.99 -23.81
N GLN A 464 18.22 -32.02 -24.16
CA GLN A 464 17.91 -30.60 -24.02
C GLN A 464 16.80 -30.16 -24.99
N TYR A 465 16.83 -30.69 -26.22
CA TYR A 465 15.81 -30.46 -27.23
C TYR A 465 14.44 -31.01 -26.80
N ASP A 466 14.38 -32.26 -26.36
CA ASP A 466 13.14 -32.88 -25.87
C ASP A 466 12.57 -32.09 -24.69
N PHE A 467 13.42 -31.69 -23.74
CA PHE A 467 13.00 -30.85 -22.62
C PHE A 467 12.40 -29.52 -23.07
N LEU A 468 13.06 -28.78 -23.97
CA LEU A 468 12.55 -27.51 -24.48
C LEU A 468 11.24 -27.68 -25.26
N LYS A 469 11.10 -28.78 -26.01
CA LYS A 469 9.86 -29.13 -26.72
C LYS A 469 8.72 -29.43 -25.75
N ASP A 470 8.97 -30.15 -24.67
CA ASP A 470 7.98 -30.42 -23.63
C ASP A 470 7.58 -29.16 -22.86
N GLN A 471 8.56 -28.30 -22.54
CA GLN A 471 8.27 -27.00 -21.93
C GLN A 471 7.44 -26.11 -22.86
N LEU A 472 7.74 -26.08 -24.16
CA LEU A 472 6.96 -25.35 -25.16
C LEU A 472 5.51 -25.88 -25.25
N LYS A 473 5.33 -27.20 -25.33
CA LYS A 473 4.01 -27.85 -25.34
C LYS A 473 3.19 -27.51 -24.10
N SER A 474 3.84 -27.43 -22.94
CA SER A 474 3.14 -27.06 -21.71
C SER A 474 2.70 -25.59 -21.65
N VAL A 475 3.36 -24.68 -22.40
CA VAL A 475 2.91 -23.27 -22.55
C VAL A 475 1.78 -23.15 -23.55
N TYR A 476 1.92 -23.81 -24.70
CA TYR A 476 1.03 -23.67 -25.85
C TYR A 476 0.04 -24.84 -26.01
N GLY A 477 -0.27 -25.56 -24.93
CA GLY A 477 -1.05 -26.81 -24.98
C GLY A 477 -2.50 -26.68 -25.52
N LYS A 478 -2.97 -25.46 -25.79
CA LYS A 478 -4.26 -25.18 -26.45
C LYS A 478 -4.16 -25.12 -27.99
N LEU A 479 -2.95 -25.07 -28.55
CA LEU A 479 -2.70 -25.00 -29.99
C LEU A 479 -2.63 -26.40 -30.60
N SER A 480 -2.88 -26.49 -31.91
CA SER A 480 -2.79 -27.77 -32.65
C SER A 480 -1.34 -28.27 -32.72
N ASP A 481 -1.16 -29.59 -32.86
CA ASP A 481 0.18 -30.19 -32.96
C ASP A 481 1.01 -29.60 -34.11
N ILE A 482 0.36 -29.22 -35.23
CA ILE A 482 0.99 -28.52 -36.37
C ILE A 482 1.48 -27.13 -35.98
N GLU A 483 0.66 -26.35 -35.27
CA GLU A 483 1.04 -25.00 -34.80
C GLU A 483 2.12 -25.02 -33.71
N ILE A 484 2.23 -26.14 -32.99
CA ILE A 484 3.33 -26.37 -32.04
C ILE A 484 4.61 -26.70 -32.80
N GLU A 485 4.56 -27.57 -33.80
CA GLU A 485 5.74 -27.93 -34.63
C GLU A 485 6.36 -26.71 -35.33
N GLU A 486 5.55 -25.74 -35.78
CA GLU A 486 6.04 -24.49 -36.37
C GLU A 486 6.76 -23.56 -35.38
N ARG A 487 6.55 -23.76 -34.07
CA ARG A 487 7.17 -22.97 -32.98
C ARG A 487 8.31 -23.70 -32.27
N VAL A 488 8.58 -24.95 -32.64
CA VAL A 488 9.69 -25.70 -32.05
C VAL A 488 11.02 -25.09 -32.49
N ILE A 489 11.90 -24.83 -31.52
CA ILE A 489 13.27 -24.36 -31.78
C ILE A 489 14.05 -25.52 -32.42
N PRO A 490 14.68 -25.34 -33.59
CA PRO A 490 15.42 -26.41 -34.25
C PRO A 490 16.51 -27.00 -33.35
N GLU A 491 16.64 -28.33 -33.31
CA GLU A 491 17.69 -29.00 -32.54
C GLU A 491 19.09 -28.49 -32.89
N THR A 492 19.34 -28.18 -34.17
CA THR A 492 20.60 -27.61 -34.67
C THR A 492 20.96 -26.23 -34.11
N ALA A 493 20.03 -25.54 -33.44
CA ALA A 493 20.29 -24.26 -32.79
C ALA A 493 20.70 -24.41 -31.32
N ILE A 494 20.58 -25.61 -30.72
CA ILE A 494 20.92 -25.87 -29.32
C ILE A 494 22.36 -26.34 -29.22
N ASP A 495 23.22 -25.57 -28.55
CA ASP A 495 24.61 -25.95 -28.30
C ASP A 495 24.72 -26.65 -26.92
N ALA A 496 24.99 -27.95 -26.95
CA ALA A 496 25.10 -28.77 -25.75
C ALA A 496 26.46 -28.62 -25.07
N THR A 497 26.49 -27.98 -23.92
CA THR A 497 27.70 -27.69 -23.13
C THR A 497 27.94 -28.70 -22.00
N HIS A 498 27.59 -29.96 -22.26
CA HIS A 498 27.74 -31.08 -21.32
C HIS A 498 29.21 -31.39 -20.95
N GLU A 499 30.16 -30.95 -21.76
CA GLU A 499 31.60 -31.09 -21.52
C GLU A 499 32.12 -30.16 -20.41
N TYR A 500 31.34 -29.14 -20.02
CA TYR A 500 31.72 -28.24 -18.93
C TYR A 500 31.50 -28.89 -17.56
N SER A 501 32.62 -29.16 -16.86
CA SER A 501 32.63 -29.96 -15.62
C SER A 501 32.39 -29.15 -14.33
N LEU A 502 32.62 -27.83 -14.34
CA LEU A 502 32.48 -27.00 -13.14
C LEU A 502 31.00 -26.77 -12.76
N PRO A 503 30.70 -26.47 -11.47
CA PRO A 503 29.36 -26.12 -11.04
C PRO A 503 28.83 -24.91 -11.80
N ARG A 504 27.62 -24.97 -12.36
CA ARG A 504 26.97 -23.84 -13.04
C ARG A 504 26.35 -22.92 -11.98
N ASN A 505 26.97 -21.78 -11.70
CA ASN A 505 26.49 -20.78 -10.75
C ASN A 505 26.98 -19.37 -11.16
N LYS A 506 26.70 -18.34 -10.35
CA LYS A 506 27.04 -16.94 -10.71
C LYS A 506 28.54 -16.70 -10.87
N ASP A 507 29.38 -17.47 -10.17
CA ASP A 507 30.83 -17.26 -10.13
C ASP A 507 31.52 -17.94 -11.32
N THR A 508 30.89 -18.98 -11.88
CA THR A 508 31.43 -19.77 -12.98
C THR A 508 30.87 -19.41 -14.36
N ILE A 509 29.86 -18.54 -14.46
CA ILE A 509 29.26 -18.13 -15.75
C ILE A 509 30.27 -17.48 -16.71
N THR A 510 31.21 -16.72 -16.17
CA THR A 510 32.28 -16.06 -16.92
C THR A 510 33.27 -17.07 -17.49
N ASP A 511 33.66 -18.06 -16.69
CA ASP A 511 34.55 -19.15 -17.11
C ASP A 511 33.86 -20.06 -18.14
N PHE A 512 32.58 -20.37 -17.92
CA PHE A 512 31.76 -21.13 -18.85
C PHE A 512 31.72 -20.50 -20.25
N ILE A 513 31.43 -19.21 -20.35
CA ILE A 513 31.40 -18.52 -21.66
C ILE A 513 32.81 -18.50 -22.28
N SER A 514 33.85 -18.29 -21.47
CA SER A 514 35.25 -18.26 -21.96
C SER A 514 35.73 -19.60 -22.51
N THR A 515 35.33 -20.70 -21.89
CA THR A 515 35.80 -22.05 -22.20
C THR A 515 34.99 -22.68 -23.34
N GLN A 516 33.66 -22.55 -23.29
CA GLN A 516 32.76 -23.17 -24.27
C GLN A 516 32.64 -22.34 -25.55
N PHE A 517 32.83 -21.01 -25.48
CA PHE A 517 32.65 -20.10 -26.61
C PHE A 517 33.87 -19.18 -26.81
N SER A 518 35.05 -19.78 -27.00
CA SER A 518 36.32 -19.05 -27.17
C SER A 518 36.28 -18.00 -28.29
N ASN A 519 35.70 -18.33 -29.45
CA ASN A 519 35.50 -17.39 -30.56
C ASN A 519 34.58 -16.20 -30.20
N LEU A 520 33.62 -16.42 -29.30
CA LEU A 520 32.73 -15.35 -28.82
C LEU A 520 33.50 -14.41 -27.90
N LYS A 521 34.33 -14.92 -26.98
CA LYS A 521 35.13 -14.11 -26.06
C LYS A 521 35.95 -13.03 -26.78
N ASP A 522 36.63 -13.39 -27.87
CA ASP A 522 37.43 -12.44 -28.64
C ASP A 522 36.58 -11.39 -29.35
N SER A 523 35.37 -11.76 -29.80
CA SER A 523 34.45 -10.83 -30.44
C SER A 523 33.73 -9.93 -29.42
N LEU A 524 33.53 -10.35 -28.17
CA LEU A 524 32.90 -9.52 -27.13
C LEU A 524 33.69 -8.24 -26.80
N SER A 525 35.01 -8.24 -27.07
CA SER A 525 35.89 -7.08 -26.87
C SER A 525 35.74 -5.97 -27.93
N LYS A 526 35.08 -6.26 -29.07
CA LYS A 526 34.98 -5.33 -30.22
C LYS A 526 33.58 -4.73 -30.31
N PRO A 527 33.41 -3.41 -30.40
CA PRO A 527 32.09 -2.81 -30.50
C PRO A 527 31.42 -3.16 -31.84
N ASN A 528 30.08 -3.21 -31.83
CA ASN A 528 29.28 -3.41 -33.03
C ASN A 528 29.04 -2.08 -33.78
N LYS A 529 29.01 -2.14 -35.12
CA LYS A 529 28.75 -0.96 -35.96
C LYS A 529 27.37 -0.35 -35.70
N GLN A 530 26.39 -1.19 -35.38
CA GLN A 530 25.03 -0.77 -35.05
C GLN A 530 24.87 -0.68 -33.53
N LYS A 531 24.33 0.43 -33.05
CA LYS A 531 24.01 0.63 -31.64
C LYS A 531 22.86 -0.30 -31.21
N GLY A 532 22.78 -0.62 -29.92
CA GLY A 532 21.72 -1.47 -29.38
C GLY A 532 21.69 -2.90 -29.95
N SER A 533 22.81 -3.44 -30.43
CA SER A 533 22.86 -4.75 -31.09
C SER A 533 23.83 -5.71 -30.40
N PRO A 534 23.40 -6.50 -29.40
CA PRO A 534 24.29 -7.38 -28.65
C PRO A 534 24.70 -8.62 -29.46
N ARG A 535 25.90 -9.17 -29.17
CA ARG A 535 26.33 -10.52 -29.60
C ARG A 535 25.90 -11.60 -28.62
N LEU A 536 25.91 -11.27 -27.32
CA LEU A 536 25.47 -12.15 -26.23
C LEU A 536 24.23 -11.57 -25.56
N LEU A 537 23.15 -12.35 -25.51
CA LEU A 537 21.96 -12.06 -24.73
C LEU A 537 21.78 -13.12 -23.64
N VAL A 538 21.88 -12.72 -22.37
CA VAL A 538 21.64 -13.61 -21.23
C VAL A 538 20.25 -13.35 -20.68
N ILE A 539 19.42 -14.39 -20.60
CA ILE A 539 18.05 -14.34 -20.09
C ILE A 539 18.01 -14.96 -18.70
N CYS A 540 17.58 -14.18 -17.71
CA CYS A 540 17.45 -14.63 -16.32
C CYS A 540 15.99 -14.59 -15.86
N SER A 541 15.67 -15.37 -14.82
CA SER A 541 14.31 -15.44 -14.27
C SER A 541 13.86 -14.19 -13.51
N SER A 542 14.79 -13.34 -13.03
CA SER A 542 14.46 -12.15 -12.26
C SER A 542 15.46 -11.00 -12.44
N ALA A 543 15.02 -9.78 -12.12
CA ALA A 543 15.86 -8.58 -12.14
C ALA A 543 17.03 -8.65 -11.14
N ILE A 544 16.84 -9.31 -10.00
CA ILE A 544 17.89 -9.52 -9.00
C ILE A 544 18.98 -10.41 -9.59
N ARG A 545 18.59 -11.53 -10.21
CA ARG A 545 19.55 -12.44 -10.85
C ARG A 545 20.25 -11.79 -12.04
N CYS A 546 19.54 -11.02 -12.85
CA CYS A 546 20.16 -10.23 -13.92
C CYS A 546 21.28 -9.32 -13.38
N ALA A 547 21.05 -8.65 -12.24
CA ALA A 547 22.06 -7.78 -11.63
C ALA A 547 23.30 -8.56 -11.17
N ASP A 548 23.13 -9.77 -10.63
CA ASP A 548 24.24 -10.64 -10.24
C ASP A 548 25.05 -11.09 -11.46
N VAL A 549 24.37 -11.55 -12.51
CA VAL A 549 24.98 -11.94 -13.79
C VAL A 549 25.74 -10.77 -14.43
N VAL A 550 25.18 -9.55 -14.41
CA VAL A 550 25.86 -8.35 -14.91
C VAL A 550 27.18 -8.12 -14.15
N ARG A 551 27.22 -8.33 -12.82
CA ARG A 551 28.47 -8.16 -12.05
C ARG A 551 29.51 -9.20 -12.45
N SER A 552 29.12 -10.46 -12.63
CA SER A 552 30.05 -11.52 -13.06
C SER A 552 30.58 -11.29 -14.48
N LEU A 553 29.71 -10.89 -15.41
CA LEU A 553 30.06 -10.68 -16.82
C LEU A 553 30.93 -9.43 -17.06
N LYS A 554 31.07 -8.52 -16.09
CA LYS A 554 32.04 -7.42 -16.18
C LYS A 554 33.47 -7.93 -16.39
N GLN A 555 33.79 -9.12 -15.89
CA GLN A 555 35.10 -9.75 -16.07
C GLN A 555 35.38 -10.18 -17.52
N LEU A 556 34.33 -10.41 -18.33
CA LEU A 556 34.43 -10.75 -19.75
C LEU A 556 34.52 -9.54 -20.68
N ASN A 557 34.36 -8.33 -20.14
CA ASN A 557 34.35 -7.11 -20.92
C ASN A 557 35.62 -6.28 -20.64
N PRO A 558 36.72 -6.51 -21.38
CA PRO A 558 38.01 -5.90 -21.08
C PRO A 558 38.07 -4.40 -21.38
N SER A 559 37.14 -3.87 -22.17
CA SER A 559 37.09 -2.43 -22.48
C SER A 559 36.05 -1.73 -21.61
N LYS A 560 36.48 -0.80 -20.75
CA LYS A 560 35.59 0.00 -19.89
C LYS A 560 34.64 0.91 -20.69
N ASP A 561 34.91 1.10 -21.98
CA ASP A 561 34.18 2.01 -22.87
C ASP A 561 32.90 1.40 -23.47
N ILE A 562 32.70 0.07 -23.36
CA ILE A 562 31.52 -0.62 -23.89
C ILE A 562 30.63 -1.04 -22.72
N PRO A 563 29.51 -0.36 -22.43
CA PRO A 563 28.68 -0.72 -21.29
C PRO A 563 27.85 -1.98 -21.56
N ILE A 564 27.69 -2.84 -20.53
CA ILE A 564 26.77 -3.99 -20.57
C ILE A 564 25.33 -3.48 -20.49
N ALA A 565 24.48 -3.86 -21.45
CA ALA A 565 23.09 -3.47 -21.47
C ALA A 565 22.30 -4.18 -20.36
N LYS A 566 21.74 -3.40 -19.44
CA LYS A 566 20.91 -3.88 -18.33
C LYS A 566 19.45 -3.73 -18.71
N LEU A 567 18.85 -4.80 -19.23
CA LEU A 567 17.51 -4.79 -19.81
C LEU A 567 16.51 -5.48 -18.87
N PHE A 568 16.41 -4.97 -17.63
CA PHE A 568 15.51 -5.50 -16.60
C PHE A 568 15.05 -4.39 -15.66
N ALA A 569 13.85 -4.56 -15.07
CA ALA A 569 13.16 -3.55 -14.27
C ALA A 569 13.66 -3.50 -12.81
N LYS A 570 14.93 -3.13 -12.59
CA LYS A 570 15.45 -2.95 -11.21
C LYS A 570 15.39 -1.48 -10.76
N HIS A 571 16.00 -0.58 -11.53
CA HIS A 571 15.99 0.88 -11.32
C HIS A 571 16.16 1.66 -12.64
N ILE A 572 15.91 1.01 -13.79
CA ILE A 572 16.05 1.62 -15.12
C ILE A 572 14.71 1.46 -15.84
N LYS A 573 14.07 2.59 -16.15
CA LYS A 573 12.77 2.60 -16.83
C LYS A 573 12.92 2.13 -18.28
N LEU A 574 11.82 1.74 -18.93
CA LEU A 574 11.87 1.22 -20.31
C LEU A 574 12.42 2.26 -21.28
N HIS A 575 11.96 3.52 -21.20
CA HIS A 575 12.44 4.60 -22.05
C HIS A 575 13.95 4.86 -21.94
N GLU A 576 14.50 4.93 -20.72
CA GLU A 576 15.94 5.03 -20.45
C GLU A 576 16.73 3.89 -21.09
N GLN A 577 16.18 2.67 -21.13
CA GLN A 577 16.83 1.55 -21.82
C GLN A 577 16.79 1.72 -23.33
N LYS A 578 15.71 2.28 -23.90
CA LYS A 578 15.63 2.64 -25.32
C LYS A 578 16.68 3.70 -25.65
N ASP A 579 16.74 4.78 -24.87
CA ASP A 579 17.71 5.87 -25.05
C ASP A 579 19.15 5.36 -24.92
N PHE A 580 19.39 4.48 -23.93
CA PHE A 580 20.67 3.83 -23.74
C PHE A 580 21.06 2.97 -24.95
N LEU A 581 20.15 2.14 -25.47
CA LEU A 581 20.41 1.28 -26.64
C LEU A 581 20.61 2.09 -27.93
N GLN A 582 19.92 3.21 -28.08
CA GLN A 582 20.08 4.13 -29.21
C GLN A 582 21.36 4.96 -29.13
N SER A 583 21.85 5.22 -27.92
CA SER A 583 23.03 6.06 -27.70
C SER A 583 24.34 5.27 -27.63
N ASN A 584 24.30 4.04 -27.10
CA ASN A 584 25.48 3.24 -26.79
C ASN A 584 25.65 2.02 -27.72
N GLN A 585 26.91 1.69 -28.01
CA GLN A 585 27.25 0.39 -28.59
C GLN A 585 27.25 -0.66 -27.48
N THR A 586 26.44 -1.71 -27.65
CA THR A 586 26.26 -2.76 -26.65
C THR A 586 26.62 -4.11 -27.27
N VAL A 587 27.50 -4.87 -26.61
CA VAL A 587 27.96 -6.17 -27.10
C VAL A 587 27.41 -7.32 -26.23
N ILE A 588 27.19 -7.04 -24.94
CA ILE A 588 26.54 -7.95 -23.98
C ILE A 588 25.26 -7.29 -23.49
N ALA A 589 24.16 -8.05 -23.49
CA ALA A 589 22.90 -7.67 -22.88
C ALA A 589 22.45 -8.73 -21.88
N VAL A 590 21.98 -8.30 -20.72
CA VAL A 590 21.37 -9.17 -19.70
C VAL A 590 19.96 -8.69 -19.47
N ALA A 591 18.98 -9.58 -19.59
CA ALA A 591 17.57 -9.21 -19.63
C ALA A 591 16.66 -10.21 -18.89
N THR A 592 15.50 -9.73 -18.47
CA THR A 592 14.34 -10.60 -18.21
C THR A 592 13.57 -10.85 -19.51
N PRO A 593 12.87 -11.99 -19.67
CA PRO A 593 12.19 -12.34 -20.92
C PRO A 593 11.27 -11.23 -21.47
N ASN A 594 10.38 -10.69 -20.63
CA ASN A 594 9.45 -9.65 -21.04
C ASN A 594 10.16 -8.38 -21.54
N ARG A 595 11.22 -7.95 -20.83
CA ARG A 595 11.92 -6.72 -21.18
C ARG A 595 12.74 -6.85 -22.47
N ALA A 596 13.34 -8.02 -22.71
CA ALA A 596 13.96 -8.32 -23.99
C ALA A 596 12.93 -8.32 -25.12
N LYS A 597 11.75 -8.94 -24.91
CA LYS A 597 10.67 -9.01 -25.90
C LYS A 597 10.24 -7.61 -26.33
N SER A 598 9.85 -6.76 -25.37
CA SER A 598 9.37 -5.40 -25.67
C SER A 598 10.42 -4.55 -26.40
N LEU A 599 11.69 -4.64 -26.03
CA LEU A 599 12.75 -3.86 -26.67
C LEU A 599 13.08 -4.32 -28.09
N ILE A 600 12.91 -5.62 -28.39
CA ILE A 600 13.07 -6.17 -29.74
C ILE A 600 11.88 -5.81 -30.62
N GLU A 601 10.65 -5.90 -30.10
CA GLU A 601 9.42 -5.51 -30.81
C GLU A 601 9.42 -4.02 -31.16
N ASP A 602 9.90 -3.17 -30.25
CA ASP A 602 10.10 -1.74 -30.49
C ASP A 602 11.25 -1.43 -31.47
N GLY A 603 12.05 -2.44 -31.86
CA GLY A 603 13.18 -2.29 -32.78
C GLY A 603 14.43 -1.61 -32.17
N THR A 604 14.40 -1.29 -30.87
CA THR A 604 15.52 -0.65 -30.16
C THR A 604 16.62 -1.62 -29.78
N LEU A 605 16.28 -2.88 -29.46
CA LEU A 605 17.21 -3.98 -29.30
C LEU A 605 17.29 -4.79 -30.59
N ASN A 606 18.37 -4.62 -31.34
CA ASN A 606 18.51 -5.23 -32.65
C ASN A 606 19.18 -6.62 -32.57
N THR A 607 18.54 -7.64 -33.14
CA THR A 607 19.04 -9.03 -33.11
C THR A 607 20.04 -9.36 -34.21
N LYS A 608 20.40 -8.40 -35.09
CA LYS A 608 21.26 -8.63 -36.27
C LYS A 608 22.61 -9.25 -35.93
N TYR A 609 23.25 -8.81 -34.85
CA TYR A 609 24.57 -9.31 -34.43
C TYR A 609 24.50 -10.40 -33.36
N LEU A 610 23.31 -10.86 -32.99
CA LEU A 610 23.13 -11.85 -31.93
C LEU A 610 23.73 -13.20 -32.33
N SER A 611 24.70 -13.68 -31.58
CA SER A 611 25.38 -14.96 -31.83
C SER A 611 25.01 -16.03 -30.80
N LEU A 612 24.77 -15.64 -29.55
CA LEU A 612 24.45 -16.56 -28.46
C LEU A 612 23.32 -16.00 -27.58
N ILE A 613 22.29 -16.81 -27.36
CA ILE A 613 21.28 -16.63 -26.31
C ILE A 613 21.56 -17.65 -25.22
N LEU A 614 21.84 -17.16 -24.01
CA LEU A 614 22.12 -17.98 -22.83
C LEU A 614 20.94 -17.93 -21.87
N LEU A 615 20.31 -19.07 -21.61
CA LEU A 615 19.20 -19.20 -20.67
C LEU A 615 19.74 -19.62 -19.30
N ASP A 616 19.63 -18.74 -18.32
CA ASP A 616 20.13 -19.00 -16.97
C ASP A 616 19.14 -19.88 -16.19
N SER A 617 19.42 -21.19 -16.17
CA SER A 617 18.67 -22.20 -15.42
C SER A 617 19.30 -22.54 -14.07
N SER A 618 20.53 -22.07 -13.83
CA SER A 618 21.30 -22.31 -12.61
C SER A 618 20.75 -21.65 -11.35
N TYR A 619 19.94 -20.60 -11.50
CA TYR A 619 19.37 -19.85 -10.38
C TYR A 619 17.96 -20.35 -10.01
N THR A 620 17.75 -20.57 -8.72
CA THR A 620 16.43 -20.83 -8.14
C THR A 620 16.00 -19.67 -7.25
N ASP A 621 14.71 -19.33 -7.31
CA ASP A 621 14.11 -18.35 -6.40
C ASP A 621 13.94 -18.90 -4.97
N ASP A 622 13.42 -18.09 -4.04
CA ASP A 622 13.17 -18.48 -2.66
C ASP A 622 12.20 -19.69 -2.53
N LYS A 623 11.43 -19.98 -3.59
CA LYS A 623 10.52 -21.12 -3.70
C LYS A 623 11.12 -22.31 -4.46
N GLN A 624 12.43 -22.30 -4.71
CA GLN A 624 13.18 -23.34 -5.44
C GLN A 624 12.72 -23.53 -6.90
N ARG A 625 12.26 -22.45 -7.55
CA ARG A 625 11.80 -22.45 -8.95
C ARG A 625 12.84 -21.80 -9.87
N THR A 626 13.07 -22.39 -11.03
CA THR A 626 13.96 -21.89 -12.09
C THR A 626 13.20 -21.06 -13.14
N LEU A 627 13.92 -20.56 -14.16
CA LEU A 627 13.37 -19.88 -15.33
C LEU A 627 12.21 -20.63 -16.02
N PHE A 628 12.19 -21.97 -15.96
CA PHE A 628 11.18 -22.82 -16.60
C PHE A 628 10.07 -23.29 -15.65
N ASP A 629 10.17 -23.00 -14.35
CA ASP A 629 9.19 -23.46 -13.35
C ASP A 629 8.10 -22.41 -13.07
N VAL A 630 8.39 -21.13 -13.29
CA VAL A 630 7.43 -20.03 -13.10
C VAL A 630 6.60 -19.86 -14.38
N PRO A 631 5.27 -20.10 -14.37
CA PRO A 631 4.45 -20.11 -15.58
C PRO A 631 4.55 -18.82 -16.41
N GLU A 632 4.41 -17.66 -15.78
CA GLU A 632 4.52 -16.34 -16.43
C GLU A 632 5.88 -16.14 -17.12
N THR A 633 6.96 -16.38 -16.37
CA THR A 633 8.33 -16.22 -16.89
C THR A 633 8.61 -17.19 -18.03
N LYS A 634 8.07 -18.41 -17.93
CA LYS A 634 8.19 -19.44 -18.97
C LYS A 634 7.44 -19.05 -20.24
N THR A 635 6.21 -18.57 -20.12
CA THR A 635 5.43 -18.06 -21.26
C THR A 635 6.16 -16.89 -21.93
N GLN A 636 6.62 -15.91 -21.15
CA GLN A 636 7.38 -14.77 -21.67
C GLN A 636 8.69 -15.19 -22.33
N LEU A 637 9.36 -16.24 -21.81
CA LEU A 637 10.55 -16.82 -22.41
C LEU A 637 10.26 -17.42 -23.79
N PHE A 638 9.23 -18.26 -23.90
CA PHE A 638 8.92 -18.89 -25.19
C PHE A 638 8.33 -17.91 -26.20
N ASP A 639 7.60 -16.89 -25.75
CA ASP A 639 7.20 -15.77 -26.59
C ASP A 639 8.40 -15.01 -27.15
N LEU A 640 9.40 -14.72 -26.31
CA LEU A 640 10.66 -14.09 -26.73
C LEU A 640 11.39 -14.95 -27.76
N LEU A 641 11.55 -16.25 -27.50
CA LEU A 641 12.29 -17.17 -28.39
C LEU A 641 11.56 -17.40 -29.72
N ASN A 642 10.24 -17.24 -29.75
CA ASN A 642 9.40 -17.34 -30.96
C ASN A 642 9.19 -16.00 -31.68
N LEU A 643 9.79 -14.89 -31.23
CA LEU A 643 9.81 -13.67 -32.01
C LEU A 643 10.45 -13.95 -33.37
N LYS A 644 9.79 -13.51 -34.45
CA LYS A 644 10.23 -13.75 -35.83
C LYS A 644 11.72 -13.40 -36.04
N SER A 645 12.17 -12.28 -35.48
CA SER A 645 13.55 -11.78 -35.56
C SER A 645 14.60 -12.62 -34.83
N ILE A 646 14.20 -13.50 -33.90
CA ILE A 646 15.04 -14.49 -33.22
C ILE A 646 14.88 -15.85 -33.89
N TYR A 647 13.65 -16.27 -34.16
CA TYR A 647 13.33 -17.58 -34.69
C TYR A 647 13.94 -17.84 -36.09
N GLU A 648 13.89 -16.85 -36.99
CA GLU A 648 14.53 -16.92 -38.32
C GLU A 648 16.06 -17.09 -38.22
N ARG A 649 16.67 -16.59 -37.13
CA ARG A 649 18.12 -16.77 -36.87
C ARG A 649 18.45 -18.15 -36.34
N PHE A 650 17.55 -18.80 -35.60
CA PHE A 650 17.71 -20.21 -35.22
C PHE A 650 17.63 -21.13 -36.45
N LYS A 651 16.74 -20.82 -37.40
CA LYS A 651 16.66 -21.54 -38.69
C LYS A 651 17.86 -21.30 -39.60
N GLY A 652 18.52 -20.14 -39.46
CA GLY A 652 19.65 -19.73 -40.31
C GLY A 652 19.21 -19.06 -41.62
N GLU A 653 17.96 -18.61 -41.68
CA GLU A 653 17.38 -17.91 -42.83
C GLU A 653 17.84 -16.45 -42.90
N ILE A 654 18.19 -15.85 -41.75
CA ILE A 654 18.75 -14.50 -41.64
C ILE A 654 20.14 -14.58 -40.99
N GLY A 655 21.18 -14.41 -41.81
CA GLY A 655 22.56 -14.36 -41.35
C GLY A 655 22.94 -12.98 -40.78
N GLY A 656 23.59 -12.95 -39.61
CA GLY A 656 24.14 -11.72 -39.07
C GLY A 656 25.22 -11.11 -39.97
N GLN A 657 25.02 -9.87 -40.41
CA GLN A 657 25.97 -9.17 -41.26
C GLN A 657 27.19 -8.76 -40.41
N GLY A 658 28.30 -9.51 -40.53
CA GLY A 658 29.54 -9.26 -39.78
C GLY A 658 30.22 -10.52 -39.23
N ASP A 659 29.49 -11.63 -39.12
CA ASP A 659 30.02 -12.94 -38.72
C ASP A 659 29.49 -14.04 -39.66
N LYS A 660 29.93 -13.99 -40.94
CA LYS A 660 29.77 -15.06 -41.96
C LYS A 660 28.42 -15.81 -41.97
N GLY A 661 27.29 -15.17 -41.66
CA GLY A 661 25.98 -15.82 -41.68
C GLY A 661 25.78 -16.97 -40.69
N ARG A 662 26.45 -16.96 -39.52
CA ARG A 662 26.24 -18.01 -38.49
C ARG A 662 24.87 -17.88 -37.80
N LYS A 663 24.23 -19.04 -37.56
CA LYS A 663 22.99 -19.19 -36.78
C LYS A 663 23.20 -18.65 -35.36
N THR A 664 22.13 -18.17 -34.72
CA THR A 664 22.18 -17.91 -33.26
C THR A 664 22.21 -19.26 -32.54
N ALA A 665 23.16 -19.45 -31.64
CA ALA A 665 23.14 -20.58 -30.72
C ALA A 665 22.25 -20.29 -29.50
N LEU A 666 21.53 -21.29 -29.03
CA LEU A 666 20.77 -21.31 -27.78
C LEU A 666 21.46 -22.25 -26.81
N CYS A 667 21.76 -21.80 -25.60
CA CYS A 667 22.43 -22.62 -24.60
C CYS A 667 21.75 -22.51 -23.23
N LEU A 668 21.58 -23.63 -22.53
CA LEU A 668 21.13 -23.70 -21.15
C LEU A 668 22.35 -23.60 -20.22
N PHE A 669 22.34 -22.63 -19.30
CA PHE A 669 23.37 -22.46 -18.27
C PHE A 669 22.94 -23.06 -16.94
#